data_AF-A0A485LEI6-F1
#
_entry.id   AF-A0A485LEI6-F1
#
_cell.length_a   1.000
_cell.length_b   1.000
_cell.length_c   1.000
_cell.angle_alpha   90.00
_cell.angle_beta   90.00
_cell.angle_gamma   90.00
#
_symmetry.space_group_name_H-M   'P 1'
#
loop_
_entity.id
_entity.type
_entity.pdbx_description
1 polymer ?
#
loop_
_entity_poly.entity_id
_entity_poly.type
_entity_poly.pdbx_seq_one_letter_code
_entity_poly.pdbx_strand_id
1 'polypeptide(L)'
;MKFVAALASWLLYACATRPSRYEYTLASFQTPLLQILVPTNGEVLASSEVSIEIAVRDEIMPAPFHNSKVCVGMNADSPPDVAARTEFESCFDQMNNTVFHANGLHPGTSYAVRVLLIDRGNVIAISMRHFRVAAISIEGHDVTVSMALQHALALHQNGDTENAAGIYYRILAETPNHGHTLHLLGLVLFQSGRTDEAIPLIEQALRGNSTFEEFHNSMGLCLKELGRFDDAVASFETAIRLRPSFLEARFNFATLLQAMGNYTQSILALAPLAQLIQRHEADVLHPTVQHDVFKRLLELYHGIERFDLALERVDDAIALWPMDATFRNERGNLYLRMDHVDAARSDYAVAAQSGMFMNAVIVVEAVGDIETALEEYDRLLTATAAQNLPQGQVLVMQAGVLPRILPRSDALLDRYRDEMDARLDALIARTVNFTDSMDPVLGGYPTGFPLFSHNRNNKSLRQKLARLYELYCPATNTAEYIVPKPKIVLPSRAIATTPRPWVVDVPRKRPRVGFVSKFFETVPTGPLTHDLIVQLDPAQFEIFVFAVSPTVETPELVAFARDMEHLIVLPNDLSACAQEIKRHNLDVLIYPELGGDKLTYFLAYTKLATVQAVWYDHADTTGIPAIDYFVTSEFEAPGFQAHYSEEVFPLQGMGIYTTATPVDPHVTIDQVRTSVARDFNVPVSMHFYLIVDPIANLHPDMDEVMTLIFDRDPNAHIFFLAHSSASELRDRFVDRLVREPGMAQHVKRVHYFLDVDEPRTFLLIQSCDVLLMGLYANKLQPALLALSVGTPYVTLPRDVWRTRIPYGFLKQMNVLDGVVASVVEYADVAVRLVVDKPFREDVVTRLRSNRDKIFQDADAVAEWTRFLHVAVDEATRRVDETVMALLTS
;
A
#
# COMPACT_ATOMS: atom_id res chain seq x y z
N MET A 1 -5.21 79.01 19.79
CA MET A 1 -6.13 79.18 18.62
C MET A 1 -6.94 77.93 18.25
N LYS A 2 -6.97 76.86 19.06
CA LYS A 2 -7.83 75.69 18.85
C LYS A 2 -9.32 75.90 19.22
N PHE A 3 -9.68 77.07 19.76
CA PHE A 3 -11.07 77.46 20.05
C PHE A 3 -11.76 78.18 18.87
N VAL A 4 -10.99 78.70 17.90
CA VAL A 4 -11.54 79.41 16.72
C VAL A 4 -11.84 78.43 15.56
N ALA A 5 -11.09 77.34 15.46
CA ALA A 5 -11.36 76.29 14.47
C ALA A 5 -12.61 75.46 14.80
N ALA A 6 -12.92 75.25 16.09
CA ALA A 6 -14.13 74.52 16.51
C ALA A 6 -15.42 75.34 16.27
N LEU A 7 -15.37 76.66 16.44
CA LEU A 7 -16.52 77.53 16.14
C LEU A 7 -16.77 77.70 14.62
N ALA A 8 -15.71 77.72 13.81
CA ALA A 8 -15.84 77.79 12.35
C ALA A 8 -16.42 76.48 11.77
N SER A 9 -16.05 75.31 12.29
CA SER A 9 -16.68 74.05 11.89
C SER A 9 -18.13 73.94 12.35
N TRP A 10 -18.50 74.51 13.50
CA TRP A 10 -19.91 74.50 13.95
C TRP A 10 -20.79 75.45 13.13
N LEU A 11 -20.28 76.63 12.72
CA LEU A 11 -20.99 77.55 11.83
C LEU A 11 -21.07 77.04 10.37
N LEU A 12 -20.08 76.28 9.89
CA LEU A 12 -20.14 75.61 8.59
C LEU A 12 -21.04 74.35 8.61
N TYR A 13 -21.18 73.66 9.74
CA TYR A 13 -22.14 72.55 9.89
C TYR A 13 -23.58 73.06 10.10
N ALA A 14 -23.76 74.19 10.78
CA ALA A 14 -25.06 74.84 10.99
C ALA A 14 -25.57 75.63 9.76
N CYS A 15 -24.72 75.93 8.78
CA CYS A 15 -25.11 76.50 7.48
C CYS A 15 -25.17 75.47 6.33
N ALA A 16 -24.84 74.20 6.57
CA ALA A 16 -24.97 73.11 5.59
C ALA A 16 -26.11 72.11 5.88
N THR A 17 -26.90 72.33 6.92
CA THR A 17 -28.02 71.45 7.33
C THR A 17 -29.35 72.19 7.38
N ARG A 18 -29.65 72.93 6.31
CA ARG A 18 -31.04 73.16 5.89
C ARG A 18 -31.17 72.60 4.50
N PRO A 19 -31.81 71.43 4.31
CA PRO A 19 -32.16 70.98 2.99
C PRO A 19 -33.01 72.08 2.38
N SER A 20 -32.60 72.58 1.22
CA SER A 20 -33.48 73.44 0.44
C SER A 20 -34.80 72.69 0.21
N ARG A 21 -35.93 73.38 0.08
CA ARG A 21 -37.22 72.74 -0.26
C ARG A 21 -37.15 71.83 -1.50
N TYR A 22 -36.08 71.93 -2.30
CA TYR A 22 -35.75 71.09 -3.45
C TYR A 22 -35.08 69.74 -3.11
N GLU A 23 -34.33 69.61 -2.01
CA GLU A 23 -33.69 68.33 -1.62
C GLU A 23 -34.68 67.32 -1.05
N TYR A 24 -35.70 67.77 -0.30
CA TYR A 24 -36.82 66.90 0.11
C TYR A 24 -37.61 66.38 -1.09
N THR A 25 -37.74 67.17 -2.15
CA THR A 25 -38.44 66.75 -3.36
C THR A 25 -37.62 65.73 -4.17
N LEU A 26 -36.30 65.83 -4.19
CA LEU A 26 -35.43 64.86 -4.86
C LEU A 26 -35.24 63.55 -4.07
N ALA A 27 -35.16 63.58 -2.74
CA ALA A 27 -35.13 62.38 -1.89
C ALA A 27 -36.44 61.56 -2.00
N SER A 28 -37.59 62.23 -2.14
CA SER A 28 -38.88 61.57 -2.40
C SER A 28 -38.99 60.90 -3.78
N PHE A 29 -38.08 61.19 -4.72
CA PHE A 29 -38.01 60.48 -6.01
C PHE A 29 -37.05 59.28 -6.00
N GLN A 30 -36.10 59.21 -5.05
CA GLN A 30 -35.15 58.09 -4.97
C GLN A 30 -35.57 56.99 -3.98
N THR A 31 -36.38 57.32 -2.96
CA THR A 31 -36.87 56.35 -1.98
C THR A 31 -38.37 56.52 -1.74
N PRO A 32 -39.21 55.53 -2.05
CA PRO A 32 -40.66 55.65 -1.89
C PRO A 32 -41.06 55.67 -0.41
N LEU A 33 -42.14 56.41 -0.12
CA LEU A 33 -42.74 56.54 1.23
C LEU A 33 -43.17 55.18 1.82
N LEU A 34 -43.61 54.26 0.96
CA LEU A 34 -44.03 52.90 1.26
C LEU A 34 -43.30 51.94 0.33
N GLN A 35 -42.66 50.91 0.89
CA GLN A 35 -41.91 49.93 0.10
C GLN A 35 -42.14 48.52 0.63
N ILE A 36 -42.46 47.59 -0.27
CA ILE A 36 -42.32 46.16 0.00
C ILE A 36 -40.84 45.81 -0.23
N LEU A 37 -40.18 45.35 0.83
CA LEU A 37 -38.78 44.91 0.82
C LEU A 37 -38.68 43.46 0.35
N VAL A 38 -39.55 42.60 0.87
CA VAL A 38 -39.66 41.18 0.52
C VAL A 38 -41.14 40.85 0.34
N PRO A 39 -41.55 40.07 -0.69
CA PRO A 39 -40.72 39.59 -1.79
C PRO A 39 -40.36 40.69 -2.80
N THR A 40 -39.29 40.48 -3.54
CA THR A 40 -38.85 41.31 -4.67
C THR A 40 -39.66 40.98 -5.94
N ASN A 41 -39.64 41.89 -6.92
CA ASN A 41 -40.37 41.67 -8.17
C ASN A 41 -39.73 40.54 -8.98
N GLY A 42 -40.54 39.54 -9.36
CA GLY A 42 -40.09 38.35 -10.08
C GLY A 42 -39.45 37.29 -9.18
N GLU A 43 -39.53 37.44 -7.85
CA GLU A 43 -38.99 36.45 -6.92
C GLU A 43 -39.70 35.10 -7.07
N VAL A 44 -38.92 34.03 -7.04
CA VAL A 44 -39.41 32.65 -7.07
C VAL A 44 -39.27 32.06 -5.67
N LEU A 45 -40.40 31.81 -5.02
CA LEU A 45 -40.45 31.27 -3.67
C LEU A 45 -40.28 29.75 -3.67
N ALA A 46 -39.51 29.25 -2.71
CA ALA A 46 -39.25 27.82 -2.53
C ALA A 46 -40.31 27.10 -1.67
N SER A 47 -41.14 27.85 -0.93
CA SER A 47 -42.14 27.32 0.01
C SER A 47 -43.53 27.89 -0.25
N SER A 48 -44.54 27.29 0.41
CA SER A 48 -45.93 27.75 0.41
C SER A 48 -46.20 28.92 1.37
N GLU A 49 -45.14 29.57 1.85
CA GLU A 49 -45.21 30.62 2.87
C GLU A 49 -44.32 31.79 2.48
N VAL A 50 -44.75 33.02 2.75
CA VAL A 50 -43.96 34.24 2.49
C VAL A 50 -44.13 35.25 3.61
N SER A 51 -43.02 35.81 4.05
CA SER A 51 -42.99 36.97 4.94
C SER A 51 -42.90 38.23 4.08
N ILE A 52 -43.98 38.99 4.03
CA ILE A 52 -44.06 40.26 3.32
C ILE A 52 -43.53 41.35 4.25
N GLU A 53 -42.30 41.78 4.01
CA GLU A 53 -41.64 42.83 4.78
C GLU A 53 -41.95 44.20 4.19
N ILE A 54 -42.49 45.09 5.01
CA ILE A 54 -43.01 46.39 4.61
C ILE A 54 -42.27 47.47 5.39
N ALA A 55 -41.70 48.43 4.66
CA ALA A 55 -41.12 49.63 5.23
C ALA A 55 -42.01 50.84 4.93
N VAL A 56 -42.36 51.57 6.00
CA VAL A 56 -43.01 52.88 5.92
C VAL A 56 -42.02 53.92 6.47
N ARG A 57 -41.62 54.87 5.63
CA ARG A 57 -40.58 55.85 5.99
C ARG A 57 -41.21 57.09 6.61
N ASP A 58 -41.43 57.04 7.91
CA ASP A 58 -42.09 58.12 8.67
C ASP A 58 -41.33 59.46 8.59
N GLU A 59 -40.00 59.42 8.45
CA GLU A 59 -39.12 60.59 8.37
C GLU A 59 -39.39 61.52 7.17
N ILE A 60 -39.93 60.97 6.09
CA ILE A 60 -40.28 61.70 4.87
C ILE A 60 -41.80 61.83 4.71
N MET A 61 -42.57 61.38 5.70
CA MET A 61 -44.03 61.43 5.68
C MET A 61 -44.53 62.83 6.06
N PRO A 62 -45.46 63.43 5.29
CA PRO A 62 -46.09 64.68 5.68
C PRO A 62 -46.92 64.54 6.96
N ALA A 63 -46.83 65.54 7.85
CA ALA A 63 -47.50 65.58 9.16
C ALA A 63 -48.99 65.14 9.20
N PRO A 64 -49.84 65.45 8.21
CA PRO A 64 -51.25 65.02 8.21
C PRO A 64 -51.47 63.51 8.14
N PHE A 65 -50.46 62.75 7.71
CA PHE A 65 -50.58 61.33 7.36
C PHE A 65 -49.98 60.37 8.39
N HIS A 66 -49.40 60.84 9.51
CA HIS A 66 -48.80 59.97 10.54
C HIS A 66 -49.77 59.01 11.25
N ASN A 67 -51.08 59.13 11.01
CA ASN A 67 -52.12 58.22 11.53
C ASN A 67 -52.74 57.34 10.41
N SER A 68 -52.01 57.13 9.32
CA SER A 68 -52.46 56.28 8.21
C SER A 68 -52.49 54.80 8.64
N LYS A 69 -53.25 53.99 7.91
CA LYS A 69 -53.26 52.53 8.03
C LYS A 69 -52.51 51.90 6.88
N VAL A 70 -51.79 50.82 7.17
CA VAL A 70 -51.15 49.98 6.15
C VAL A 70 -52.09 48.81 5.89
N CYS A 71 -52.55 48.67 4.64
CA CYS A 71 -53.42 47.59 4.19
C CYS A 71 -52.67 46.71 3.19
N VAL A 72 -52.56 45.43 3.49
CA VAL A 72 -51.94 44.42 2.62
C VAL A 72 -53.05 43.65 1.92
N GLY A 73 -52.99 43.62 0.59
CA GLY A 73 -53.82 42.82 -0.30
C GLY A 73 -52.95 41.85 -1.08
N MET A 74 -53.32 40.58 -1.17
CA MET A 74 -52.60 39.60 -2.00
C MET A 74 -53.57 38.78 -2.82
N ASN A 75 -53.28 38.64 -4.12
CA ASN A 75 -54.12 37.93 -5.08
C ASN A 75 -53.30 36.91 -5.87
N ALA A 76 -53.87 35.74 -6.15
CA ALA A 76 -53.32 34.79 -7.10
C ALA A 76 -53.65 35.22 -8.54
N ASP A 77 -52.65 35.21 -9.41
CA ASP A 77 -52.80 35.40 -10.85
C ASP A 77 -53.28 34.06 -11.46
N SER A 78 -54.60 33.81 -11.43
CA SER A 78 -55.22 32.64 -12.08
C SER A 78 -55.46 32.90 -13.58
N PRO A 79 -55.41 31.88 -14.45
CA PRO A 79 -55.99 31.97 -15.80
C PRO A 79 -57.51 32.27 -15.72
N PRO A 80 -58.14 32.80 -16.79
CA PRO A 80 -59.47 33.41 -16.74
C PRO A 80 -60.64 32.52 -16.28
N ASP A 81 -60.46 31.21 -16.12
CA ASP A 81 -61.55 30.23 -15.96
C ASP A 81 -61.63 29.53 -14.58
N VAL A 82 -60.84 29.93 -13.57
CA VAL A 82 -60.97 29.39 -12.21
C VAL A 82 -61.20 30.50 -11.20
N ALA A 83 -62.44 30.56 -10.68
CA ALA A 83 -62.83 31.46 -9.60
C ALA A 83 -62.19 31.02 -8.27
N ALA A 84 -61.00 31.53 -7.98
CA ALA A 84 -60.40 31.52 -6.64
C ALA A 84 -59.79 32.88 -6.35
N ARG A 85 -60.62 33.83 -5.88
CA ARG A 85 -60.12 35.05 -5.24
C ARG A 85 -59.85 34.73 -3.77
N THR A 86 -58.61 34.37 -3.47
CA THR A 86 -58.13 34.44 -2.09
C THR A 86 -57.64 35.86 -1.85
N GLU A 87 -58.56 36.80 -1.64
CA GLU A 87 -58.23 38.17 -1.23
C GLU A 87 -57.89 38.16 0.26
N PHE A 88 -56.60 38.14 0.61
CA PHE A 88 -56.18 38.48 1.96
C PHE A 88 -56.10 40.00 2.05
N GLU A 89 -57.12 40.64 2.61
CA GLU A 89 -57.07 42.08 2.93
C GLU A 89 -56.97 42.26 4.45
N SER A 90 -55.84 42.80 4.91
CA SER A 90 -55.59 43.05 6.33
C SER A 90 -55.02 44.45 6.51
N CYS A 91 -55.68 45.25 7.35
CA CYS A 91 -55.28 46.62 7.65
C CYS A 91 -54.84 46.75 9.10
N PHE A 92 -53.69 47.38 9.33
CA PHE A 92 -53.12 47.64 10.65
C PHE A 92 -52.64 49.09 10.77
N ASP A 93 -52.45 49.55 12.00
CA ASP A 93 -51.93 50.90 12.26
C ASP A 93 -50.47 51.01 11.80
N GLN A 94 -50.10 52.15 11.22
CA GLN A 94 -48.78 52.38 10.65
C GLN A 94 -47.66 52.19 11.69
N MET A 95 -46.64 51.40 11.31
CA MET A 95 -45.34 51.31 12.00
C MET A 95 -44.20 51.40 10.97
N ASN A 96 -43.00 51.78 11.41
CA ASN A 96 -41.86 51.98 10.50
C ASN A 96 -41.48 50.71 9.72
N ASN A 97 -41.52 49.55 10.38
CA ASN A 97 -41.32 48.24 9.76
C ASN A 97 -42.43 47.30 10.22
N THR A 98 -43.06 46.58 9.30
CA THR A 98 -44.07 45.57 9.62
C THR A 98 -43.87 44.34 8.75
N VAL A 99 -44.04 43.15 9.33
CA VAL A 99 -43.97 41.88 8.62
C VAL A 99 -45.34 41.25 8.61
N PHE A 100 -45.83 40.90 7.43
CA PHE A 100 -47.08 40.17 7.25
C PHE A 100 -46.77 38.76 6.73
N HIS A 101 -47.26 37.73 7.41
CA HIS A 101 -47.03 36.34 7.01
C HIS A 101 -48.23 35.82 6.22
N ALA A 102 -47.98 35.33 5.00
CA ALA A 102 -48.98 34.65 4.20
C ALA A 102 -48.61 33.17 4.03
N ASN A 103 -49.55 32.28 4.34
CA ASN A 103 -49.35 30.83 4.30
C ASN A 103 -50.34 30.17 3.34
N GLY A 104 -50.05 28.93 2.93
CA GLY A 104 -50.94 28.13 2.07
C GLY A 104 -50.90 28.54 0.59
N LEU A 105 -49.79 29.09 0.11
CA LEU A 105 -49.59 29.41 -1.30
C LEU A 105 -49.45 28.13 -2.13
N HIS A 106 -50.02 28.11 -3.33
CA HIS A 106 -50.04 26.95 -4.22
C HIS A 106 -48.81 26.91 -5.14
N PRO A 107 -48.12 25.76 -5.28
CA PRO A 107 -47.05 25.58 -6.26
C PRO A 107 -47.47 25.99 -7.67
N GLY A 108 -46.56 26.64 -8.41
CA GLY A 108 -46.80 27.06 -9.80
C GLY A 108 -47.68 28.29 -9.94
N THR A 109 -48.21 28.82 -8.84
CA THR A 109 -49.11 29.97 -8.85
C THR A 109 -48.31 31.26 -8.70
N SER A 110 -48.61 32.25 -9.55
CA SER A 110 -48.08 33.61 -9.42
C SER A 110 -49.01 34.43 -8.52
N TYR A 111 -48.43 35.32 -7.72
CA TYR A 111 -49.14 36.16 -6.78
C TYR A 111 -48.73 37.63 -6.96
N ALA A 112 -49.71 38.51 -6.88
CA ALA A 112 -49.52 39.94 -6.79
C ALA A 112 -49.85 40.39 -5.38
N VAL A 113 -48.84 40.89 -4.65
CA VAL A 113 -49.02 41.56 -3.36
C VAL A 113 -49.04 43.06 -3.57
N ARG A 114 -50.05 43.71 -3.02
CA ARG A 114 -50.26 45.15 -3.02
C ARG A 114 -50.34 45.63 -1.59
N VAL A 115 -49.48 46.56 -1.23
CA VAL A 115 -49.54 47.26 0.06
C VAL A 115 -49.96 48.70 -0.18
N LEU A 116 -50.93 49.16 0.58
CA LEU A 116 -51.51 50.49 0.52
C LEU A 116 -51.31 51.22 1.84
N LEU A 117 -50.94 52.49 1.76
CA LEU A 117 -51.01 53.42 2.87
C LEU A 117 -52.28 54.26 2.71
N ILE A 118 -53.21 54.17 3.66
CA ILE A 118 -54.55 54.78 3.56
C ILE A 118 -54.78 55.75 4.73
N ASP A 119 -55.16 57.00 4.44
CA ASP A 119 -55.64 57.97 5.43
C ASP A 119 -57.07 58.38 5.10
N ARG A 120 -57.98 58.24 6.08
CA ARG A 120 -59.39 58.64 5.97
C ARG A 120 -60.09 58.16 4.69
N GLY A 121 -59.76 56.95 4.24
CA GLY A 121 -60.34 56.34 3.04
C GLY A 121 -59.64 56.69 1.71
N ASN A 122 -58.61 57.53 1.73
CA ASN A 122 -57.83 57.88 0.54
C ASN A 122 -56.49 57.15 0.53
N VAL A 123 -56.11 56.58 -0.62
CA VAL A 123 -54.80 55.95 -0.82
C VAL A 123 -53.74 57.04 -1.01
N ILE A 124 -52.75 57.06 -0.12
CA ILE A 124 -51.64 58.03 -0.13
C ILE A 124 -50.43 57.46 -0.86
N ALA A 125 -50.15 56.16 -0.68
CA ALA A 125 -49.05 55.47 -1.32
C ALA A 125 -49.43 54.02 -1.62
N ILE A 126 -48.81 53.47 -2.66
CA ILE A 126 -48.98 52.08 -3.09
C ILE A 126 -47.61 51.47 -3.40
N SER A 127 -47.38 50.25 -2.95
CA SER A 127 -46.28 49.41 -3.39
C SER A 127 -46.85 48.08 -3.86
N MET A 128 -46.39 47.58 -5.01
CA MET A 128 -46.80 46.29 -5.54
C MET A 128 -45.60 45.43 -5.85
N ARG A 129 -45.74 44.13 -5.61
CA ARG A 129 -44.77 43.11 -6.00
C ARG A 129 -45.48 41.92 -6.64
N HIS A 130 -44.88 41.39 -7.69
CA HIS A 130 -45.26 40.10 -8.27
C HIS A 130 -44.19 39.07 -7.93
N PHE A 131 -44.61 37.89 -7.49
CA PHE A 131 -43.74 36.76 -7.19
C PHE A 131 -44.46 35.47 -7.59
N ARG A 132 -43.74 34.35 -7.66
CA ARG A 132 -44.32 33.04 -7.99
C ARG A 132 -43.82 31.99 -7.02
N VAL A 133 -44.65 31.00 -6.70
CA VAL A 133 -44.21 29.79 -6.00
C VAL A 133 -43.68 28.78 -7.02
N ALA A 134 -42.44 28.31 -6.82
CA ALA A 134 -41.88 27.25 -7.67
C ALA A 134 -42.75 25.98 -7.65
N ALA A 135 -42.92 25.35 -8.81
CA ALA A 135 -43.57 24.05 -8.95
C ALA A 135 -42.57 23.04 -9.46
N ILE A 136 -42.37 21.98 -8.68
CA ILE A 136 -41.54 20.84 -9.06
C ILE A 136 -42.47 19.65 -9.27
N SER A 137 -42.51 19.14 -10.50
CA SER A 137 -43.35 17.99 -10.82
C SER A 137 -42.70 16.69 -10.32
N ILE A 138 -43.37 15.99 -9.42
CA ILE A 138 -43.00 14.66 -8.91
C ILE A 138 -44.21 13.74 -9.10
N GLU A 139 -44.02 12.61 -9.80
CA GLU A 139 -45.10 11.62 -10.05
C GLU A 139 -46.42 12.23 -10.55
N GLY A 140 -46.35 13.29 -11.36
CA GLY A 140 -47.52 13.98 -11.93
C GLY A 140 -48.21 15.00 -11.02
N HIS A 141 -47.65 15.30 -9.84
CA HIS A 141 -48.13 16.33 -8.93
C HIS A 141 -47.11 17.46 -8.76
N ASP A 142 -47.57 18.71 -8.78
CA ASP A 142 -46.72 19.87 -8.55
C ASP A 142 -46.58 20.13 -7.05
N VAL A 143 -45.34 20.07 -6.56
CA VAL A 143 -45.00 20.32 -5.17
C VAL A 143 -44.03 21.51 -5.04
N THR A 144 -43.88 22.03 -3.83
CA THR A 144 -42.91 23.08 -3.54
C THR A 144 -41.47 22.55 -3.61
N VAL A 145 -40.49 23.45 -3.73
CA VAL A 145 -39.06 23.07 -3.69
C VAL A 145 -38.72 22.36 -2.38
N SER A 146 -39.26 22.80 -1.25
CA SER A 146 -39.02 22.14 0.05
C SER A 146 -39.49 20.68 0.07
N MET A 147 -40.69 20.40 -0.45
CA MET A 147 -41.23 19.04 -0.51
C MET A 147 -40.45 18.17 -1.52
N ALA A 148 -40.10 18.74 -2.67
CA ALA A 148 -39.30 18.06 -3.66
C ALA A 148 -37.91 17.70 -3.14
N LEU A 149 -37.28 18.61 -2.41
CA LEU A 149 -35.99 18.39 -1.78
C LEU A 149 -36.04 17.27 -0.73
N GLN A 150 -37.08 17.25 0.11
CA GLN A 150 -37.28 16.17 1.08
C GLN A 150 -37.46 14.81 0.40
N HIS A 151 -38.23 14.76 -0.68
CA HIS A 151 -38.44 13.53 -1.45
C HIS A 151 -37.14 13.05 -2.12
N ALA A 152 -36.40 13.97 -2.76
CA ALA A 152 -35.10 13.66 -3.37
C ALA A 152 -34.06 13.20 -2.33
N LEU A 153 -34.04 13.80 -1.14
CA LEU A 153 -33.18 13.40 -0.04
C LEU A 153 -33.50 11.98 0.43
N ALA A 154 -34.79 11.63 0.55
CA ALA A 154 -35.21 10.27 0.91
C ALA A 154 -34.78 9.23 -0.14
N LEU A 155 -34.90 9.55 -1.42
CA LEU A 155 -34.40 8.70 -2.51
C LEU A 155 -32.88 8.53 -2.44
N HIS A 156 -32.16 9.63 -2.22
CA HIS A 156 -30.70 9.64 -2.08
C HIS A 156 -30.24 8.77 -0.89
N GLN A 157 -30.89 8.90 0.28
CA GLN A 157 -30.61 8.08 1.45
C GLN A 157 -30.89 6.58 1.23
N ASN A 158 -31.84 6.25 0.34
CA ASN A 158 -32.15 4.88 -0.05
C ASN A 158 -31.24 4.35 -1.18
N GLY A 159 -30.27 5.13 -1.64
CA GLY A 159 -29.32 4.75 -2.69
C GLY A 159 -29.81 4.98 -4.13
N ASP A 160 -31.03 5.52 -4.32
CA ASP A 160 -31.59 5.85 -5.64
C ASP A 160 -31.08 7.23 -6.10
N THR A 161 -29.79 7.26 -6.44
CA THR A 161 -29.05 8.46 -6.82
C THR A 161 -29.50 9.05 -8.15
N GLU A 162 -29.96 8.22 -9.10
CA GLU A 162 -30.41 8.66 -10.42
C GLU A 162 -31.72 9.45 -10.33
N ASN A 163 -32.73 8.93 -9.62
CA ASN A 163 -34.00 9.64 -9.44
C ASN A 163 -33.84 10.88 -8.55
N ALA A 164 -32.99 10.80 -7.51
CA ALA A 164 -32.65 11.95 -6.68
C ALA A 164 -32.01 13.09 -7.50
N ALA A 165 -31.00 12.77 -8.33
CA ALA A 165 -30.37 13.74 -9.22
C ALA A 165 -31.38 14.35 -10.19
N GLY A 166 -32.28 13.55 -10.76
CA GLY A 166 -33.36 14.02 -11.63
C GLY A 166 -34.24 15.09 -10.97
N ILE A 167 -34.58 14.92 -9.69
CA ILE A 167 -35.36 15.92 -8.94
C ILE A 167 -34.51 17.14 -8.60
N TYR A 168 -33.24 16.96 -8.20
CA TYR A 168 -32.33 18.08 -7.95
C TYR A 168 -32.16 18.98 -9.18
N TYR A 169 -32.02 18.41 -10.38
CA TYR A 169 -32.00 19.18 -11.63
C TYR A 169 -33.29 19.97 -11.86
N ARG A 170 -34.46 19.39 -11.59
CA ARG A 170 -35.75 20.10 -11.70
C ARG A 170 -35.85 21.26 -10.71
N ILE A 171 -35.38 21.06 -9.48
CA ILE A 171 -35.30 22.14 -8.48
C ILE A 171 -34.39 23.26 -8.99
N LEU A 172 -33.19 22.95 -9.47
CA LEU A 172 -32.24 23.96 -9.96
C LEU A 172 -32.69 24.65 -11.26
N ALA A 173 -33.56 24.02 -12.05
CA ALA A 173 -34.17 24.69 -13.20
C ALA A 173 -35.11 25.84 -12.78
N GLU A 174 -35.79 25.70 -11.64
CA GLU A 174 -36.69 26.71 -11.08
C GLU A 174 -35.97 27.70 -10.14
N THR A 175 -35.02 27.20 -9.36
CA THR A 175 -34.23 27.95 -8.36
C THR A 175 -32.72 27.69 -8.54
N PRO A 176 -32.06 28.31 -9.54
CA PRO A 176 -30.67 28.00 -9.90
C PRO A 176 -29.62 28.21 -8.81
N ASN A 177 -29.92 29.03 -7.81
CA ASN A 177 -29.02 29.36 -6.70
C ASN A 177 -29.45 28.69 -5.37
N HIS A 178 -30.26 27.64 -5.41
CA HIS A 178 -30.69 26.94 -4.20
C HIS A 178 -29.54 26.14 -3.58
N GLY A 179 -28.89 26.73 -2.56
CA GLY A 179 -27.62 26.24 -1.99
C GLY A 179 -27.63 24.77 -1.55
N HIS A 180 -28.66 24.32 -0.81
CA HIS A 180 -28.74 22.92 -0.38
C HIS A 180 -28.87 21.94 -1.56
N THR A 181 -29.58 22.33 -2.62
CA THR A 181 -29.76 21.46 -3.79
C THR A 181 -28.49 21.40 -4.63
N LEU A 182 -27.78 22.52 -4.79
CA LEU A 182 -26.47 22.57 -5.44
C LEU A 182 -25.48 21.64 -4.72
N HIS A 183 -25.42 21.71 -3.39
CA HIS A 183 -24.57 20.85 -2.56
C HIS A 183 -24.95 19.37 -2.65
N LEU A 184 -26.22 19.01 -2.47
CA LEU A 184 -26.67 17.62 -2.51
C LEU A 184 -26.52 16.99 -3.90
N LEU A 185 -26.77 17.75 -4.98
CA LEU A 185 -26.47 17.29 -6.34
C LEU A 185 -24.98 17.08 -6.54
N GLY A 186 -24.14 18.01 -6.07
CA GLY A 186 -22.69 17.85 -6.08
C GLY A 186 -22.24 16.57 -5.34
N LEU A 187 -22.82 16.28 -4.18
CA LEU A 187 -22.53 15.07 -3.42
C LEU A 187 -22.95 13.80 -4.17
N VAL A 188 -24.11 13.77 -4.82
CA VAL A 188 -24.55 12.63 -5.66
C VAL A 188 -23.60 12.40 -6.83
N LEU A 189 -23.17 13.47 -7.51
CA LEU A 189 -22.24 13.37 -8.63
C LEU A 189 -20.86 12.88 -8.17
N PHE A 190 -20.37 13.36 -7.04
CA PHE A 190 -19.15 12.87 -6.41
C PHE A 190 -19.24 11.37 -6.08
N GLN A 191 -20.33 10.93 -5.44
CA GLN A 191 -20.56 9.51 -5.13
C GLN A 191 -20.66 8.63 -6.38
N SER A 192 -20.99 9.22 -7.53
CA SER A 192 -21.06 8.56 -8.84
C SER A 192 -19.74 8.64 -9.63
N GLY A 193 -18.65 9.12 -9.03
CA GLY A 193 -17.33 9.28 -9.66
C GLY A 193 -17.19 10.47 -10.61
N ARG A 194 -18.19 11.36 -10.69
CA ARG A 194 -18.20 12.54 -11.57
C ARG A 194 -17.73 13.79 -10.82
N THR A 195 -16.54 13.71 -10.24
CA THR A 195 -15.98 14.75 -9.35
C THR A 195 -15.80 16.10 -10.05
N ASP A 196 -15.42 16.12 -11.33
CA ASP A 196 -15.23 17.36 -12.10
C ASP A 196 -16.54 18.18 -12.25
N GLU A 197 -17.69 17.51 -12.24
CA GLU A 197 -19.01 18.16 -12.31
C GLU A 197 -19.55 18.56 -10.93
N ALA A 198 -19.10 17.87 -9.88
CA ALA A 198 -19.51 18.15 -8.50
C ALA A 198 -18.94 19.48 -7.98
N ILE A 199 -17.66 19.76 -8.26
CA ILE A 199 -16.95 20.93 -7.73
C ILE A 199 -17.64 22.26 -8.09
N PRO A 200 -17.98 22.54 -9.37
CA PRO A 200 -18.63 23.80 -9.74
C PRO A 200 -19.95 24.05 -9.00
N LEU A 201 -20.70 22.99 -8.70
CA LEU A 201 -21.97 23.07 -7.96
C LEU A 201 -21.72 23.41 -6.49
N ILE A 202 -20.75 22.75 -5.84
CA ILE A 202 -20.39 23.02 -4.44
C ILE A 202 -19.77 24.43 -4.31
N GLU A 203 -18.97 24.87 -5.27
CA GLU A 203 -18.47 26.26 -5.33
C GLU A 203 -19.61 27.27 -5.44
N GLN A 204 -20.64 26.99 -6.24
CA GLN A 204 -21.81 27.85 -6.34
C GLN A 204 -22.60 27.89 -5.02
N ALA A 205 -22.73 26.76 -4.33
CA ALA A 205 -23.33 26.71 -3.00
C ALA A 205 -22.54 27.55 -1.99
N LEU A 206 -21.20 27.45 -2.00
CA LEU A 206 -20.29 28.24 -1.16
C LEU A 206 -20.35 29.75 -1.45
N ARG A 207 -20.52 30.16 -2.71
CA ARG A 207 -20.75 31.56 -3.07
C ARG A 207 -22.06 32.09 -2.48
N GLY A 208 -23.09 31.25 -2.39
CA GLY A 208 -24.37 31.60 -1.79
C GLY A 208 -24.33 31.65 -0.26
N ASN A 209 -23.61 30.74 0.39
CA ASN A 209 -23.41 30.72 1.83
C ASN A 209 -22.05 30.11 2.20
N SER A 210 -21.06 30.96 2.47
CA SER A 210 -19.70 30.54 2.80
C SER A 210 -19.51 30.08 4.25
N THR A 211 -20.52 30.22 5.11
CA THR A 211 -20.46 29.84 6.53
C THR A 211 -21.11 28.49 6.82
N PHE A 212 -21.70 27.85 5.81
CA PHE A 212 -22.30 26.53 5.95
C PHE A 212 -21.21 25.45 5.85
N GLU A 213 -20.94 24.77 6.96
CA GLU A 213 -19.81 23.88 7.15
C GLU A 213 -19.87 22.60 6.28
N GLU A 214 -21.06 22.09 5.97
CA GLU A 214 -21.21 20.87 5.17
C GLU A 214 -20.75 21.08 3.73
N PHE A 215 -20.87 22.31 3.21
CA PHE A 215 -20.36 22.65 1.88
C PHE A 215 -18.83 22.55 1.83
N HIS A 216 -18.16 23.03 2.88
CA HIS A 216 -16.70 22.93 3.00
C HIS A 216 -16.24 21.47 3.18
N ASN A 217 -16.97 20.66 3.96
CA ASN A 217 -16.66 19.23 4.09
C ASN A 217 -16.78 18.49 2.75
N SER A 218 -17.85 18.72 1.99
CA SER A 218 -18.03 18.10 0.67
C SER A 218 -17.03 18.61 -0.37
N MET A 219 -16.64 19.89 -0.30
CA MET A 219 -15.56 20.43 -1.13
C MET A 219 -14.23 19.72 -0.82
N GLY A 220 -13.90 19.55 0.46
CA GLY A 220 -12.69 18.83 0.89
C GLY A 220 -12.65 17.38 0.37
N LEU A 221 -13.78 16.68 0.37
CA LEU A 221 -13.90 15.33 -0.20
C LEU A 221 -13.61 15.31 -1.70
N CYS A 222 -14.19 16.23 -2.47
CA CYS A 222 -13.97 16.33 -3.91
C CYS A 222 -12.50 16.65 -4.24
N LEU A 223 -11.90 17.59 -3.50
CA LEU A 223 -10.51 18.00 -3.71
C LEU A 223 -9.51 16.90 -3.34
N LYS A 224 -9.81 16.13 -2.28
CA LYS A 224 -9.03 14.93 -1.90
C LYS A 224 -8.99 13.92 -3.04
N GLU A 225 -10.14 13.62 -3.65
CA GLU A 225 -10.24 12.65 -4.75
C GLU A 225 -9.45 13.08 -5.99
N LEU A 226 -9.37 14.38 -6.26
CA LEU A 226 -8.54 14.94 -7.35
C LEU A 226 -7.05 15.07 -7.00
N GLY A 227 -6.61 14.64 -5.81
CA GLY A 227 -5.22 14.78 -5.36
C GLY A 227 -4.80 16.21 -5.01
N ARG A 228 -5.75 17.15 -4.92
CA ARG A 228 -5.50 18.56 -4.53
C ARG A 228 -5.46 18.71 -3.01
N PHE A 229 -4.47 18.09 -2.39
CA PHE A 229 -4.44 17.90 -0.94
C PHE A 229 -4.40 19.20 -0.13
N ASP A 230 -3.62 20.21 -0.53
CA ASP A 230 -3.53 21.48 0.21
C ASP A 230 -4.87 22.23 0.24
N ASP A 231 -5.60 22.24 -0.88
CA ASP A 231 -6.93 22.85 -0.95
C ASP A 231 -7.96 22.06 -0.13
N ALA A 232 -7.83 20.74 -0.12
CA ALA A 232 -8.67 19.86 0.69
C ALA A 232 -8.44 20.10 2.19
N VAL A 233 -7.18 20.27 2.63
CA VAL A 233 -6.82 20.64 4.01
C VAL A 233 -7.53 21.95 4.39
N ALA A 234 -7.38 23.00 3.59
CA ALA A 234 -8.00 24.30 3.88
C ALA A 234 -9.54 24.22 3.99
N SER A 235 -10.15 23.37 3.16
CA SER A 235 -11.61 23.14 3.17
C SER A 235 -12.05 22.41 4.44
N PHE A 236 -11.39 21.31 4.81
CA PHE A 236 -11.72 20.58 6.04
C PHE A 236 -11.46 21.40 7.30
N GLU A 237 -10.34 22.13 7.38
CA GLU A 237 -10.06 23.04 8.50
C GLU A 237 -11.14 24.11 8.64
N THR A 238 -11.64 24.64 7.52
CA THR A 238 -12.74 25.61 7.53
C THR A 238 -14.02 25.00 8.05
N ALA A 239 -14.40 23.78 7.61
CA ALA A 239 -15.56 23.06 8.13
C ALA A 239 -15.48 22.83 9.65
N ILE A 240 -14.32 22.37 10.14
CA ILE A 240 -14.07 22.11 11.57
C ILE A 240 -14.08 23.42 12.38
N ARG A 241 -13.53 24.51 11.83
CA ARG A 241 -13.55 25.83 12.48
C ARG A 241 -14.97 26.39 12.61
N LEU A 242 -15.80 26.20 11.58
CA LEU A 242 -17.20 26.64 11.58
C LEU A 242 -18.05 25.82 12.57
N ARG A 243 -17.83 24.49 12.63
CA ARG A 243 -18.47 23.59 13.59
C ARG A 243 -17.45 22.63 14.22
N PRO A 244 -16.86 22.97 15.39
CA PRO A 244 -15.90 22.10 16.06
C PRO A 244 -16.42 20.72 16.48
N SER A 245 -17.74 20.57 16.63
CA SER A 245 -18.42 19.30 16.92
C SER A 245 -18.73 18.47 15.66
N PHE A 246 -18.27 18.88 14.47
CA PHE A 246 -18.52 18.15 13.22
C PHE A 246 -17.60 16.94 13.09
N LEU A 247 -18.02 15.84 13.73
CA LEU A 247 -17.23 14.61 13.81
C LEU A 247 -16.87 14.04 12.43
N GLU A 248 -17.79 14.07 11.48
CA GLU A 248 -17.57 13.54 10.13
C GLU A 248 -16.49 14.34 9.36
N ALA A 249 -16.50 15.67 9.44
CA ALA A 249 -15.43 16.49 8.86
C ALA A 249 -14.07 16.20 9.50
N ARG A 250 -14.04 15.94 10.81
CA ARG A 250 -12.81 15.59 11.51
C ARG A 250 -12.28 14.21 11.12
N PHE A 251 -13.16 13.23 10.93
CA PHE A 251 -12.82 11.93 10.38
C PHE A 251 -12.26 12.06 8.96
N ASN A 252 -12.97 12.75 8.06
CA ASN A 252 -12.54 12.97 6.68
C ASN A 252 -11.19 13.68 6.61
N PHE A 253 -10.97 14.70 7.44
CA PHE A 253 -9.68 15.38 7.56
C PHE A 253 -8.57 14.42 7.97
N ALA A 254 -8.82 13.55 8.95
CA ALA A 254 -7.82 12.56 9.36
C ALA A 254 -7.48 11.58 8.24
N THR A 255 -8.47 11.15 7.45
CA THR A 255 -8.21 10.26 6.29
C THR A 255 -7.38 10.94 5.21
N LEU A 256 -7.55 12.26 5.01
CA LEU A 256 -6.70 13.05 4.12
C LEU A 256 -5.27 13.11 4.65
N LEU A 257 -5.09 13.43 5.94
CA LEU A 257 -3.77 13.47 6.57
C LEU A 257 -3.03 12.13 6.47
N GLN A 258 -3.74 11.01 6.60
CA GLN A 258 -3.19 9.68 6.40
C GLN A 258 -2.73 9.47 4.94
N ALA A 259 -3.54 9.88 3.96
CA ALA A 259 -3.18 9.80 2.53
C ALA A 259 -1.97 10.68 2.16
N MET A 260 -1.74 11.77 2.89
CA MET A 260 -0.56 12.64 2.76
C MET A 260 0.68 12.12 3.54
N GLY A 261 0.59 10.97 4.21
CA GLY A 261 1.69 10.46 5.05
C GLY A 261 1.87 11.17 6.39
N ASN A 262 0.97 12.11 6.75
CA ASN A 262 1.05 12.87 8.00
C ASN A 262 0.41 12.12 9.17
N TYR A 263 1.03 11.00 9.55
CA TYR A 263 0.46 10.03 10.50
C TYR A 263 0.22 10.61 11.89
N THR A 264 1.13 11.46 12.40
CA THR A 264 0.98 12.07 13.73
C THR A 264 -0.26 12.96 13.81
N GLN A 265 -0.48 13.84 12.81
CA GLN A 265 -1.66 14.70 12.77
C GLN A 265 -2.94 13.88 12.58
N SER A 266 -2.89 12.83 11.76
CA SER A 266 -4.03 11.92 11.58
C SER A 266 -4.44 11.22 12.88
N ILE A 267 -3.47 10.72 13.65
CA ILE A 267 -3.71 10.14 14.99
C ILE A 267 -4.32 11.17 15.94
N LEU A 268 -3.79 12.40 15.98
CA LEU A 268 -4.34 13.48 16.82
C LEU A 268 -5.78 13.83 16.43
N ALA A 269 -6.12 13.73 15.15
CA ALA A 269 -7.47 13.94 14.67
C ALA A 269 -8.39 12.78 15.05
N LEU A 270 -7.99 11.50 14.88
CA LEU A 270 -8.80 10.30 15.10
C LEU A 270 -8.96 9.89 16.57
N ALA A 271 -7.90 9.98 17.38
CA ALA A 271 -7.90 9.44 18.75
C ALA A 271 -9.03 9.98 19.63
N PRO A 272 -9.39 11.29 19.60
CA PRO A 272 -10.52 11.76 20.37
C PRO A 272 -11.89 11.34 19.77
N LEU A 273 -11.99 10.93 18.49
CA LEU A 273 -13.24 10.34 17.98
C LEU A 273 -13.42 8.94 18.55
N ALA A 274 -12.35 8.13 18.60
CA ALA A 274 -12.38 6.80 19.22
C ALA A 274 -12.84 6.87 20.69
N GLN A 275 -12.38 7.87 21.45
CA GLN A 275 -12.83 8.10 22.83
C GLN A 275 -14.33 8.44 22.93
N LEU A 276 -14.85 9.27 22.03
CA LEU A 276 -16.29 9.59 21.99
C LEU A 276 -17.11 8.34 21.62
N ILE A 277 -16.65 7.54 20.67
CA ILE A 277 -17.31 6.29 20.27
C ILE A 277 -17.34 5.30 21.45
N GLN A 278 -16.22 5.14 22.15
CA GLN A 278 -16.12 4.25 23.32
C GLN A 278 -17.09 4.64 24.45
N ARG A 279 -17.37 5.94 24.60
CA ARG A 279 -18.33 6.45 25.60
C ARG A 279 -19.78 6.45 25.11
N HIS A 280 -20.05 6.00 23.89
CA HIS A 280 -21.34 6.14 23.22
C HIS A 280 -21.81 7.60 23.12
N GLU A 281 -20.88 8.52 22.91
CA GLU A 281 -21.12 9.97 22.76
C GLU A 281 -21.03 10.41 21.29
N ALA A 282 -20.87 9.46 20.36
CA ALA A 282 -20.67 9.69 18.93
C ALA A 282 -21.82 9.18 18.04
N ASP A 283 -23.05 9.08 18.58
CA ASP A 283 -24.22 8.51 17.88
C ASP A 283 -24.55 9.19 16.53
N VAL A 284 -24.08 10.42 16.33
CA VAL A 284 -24.20 11.16 15.06
C VAL A 284 -23.31 10.60 13.94
N LEU A 285 -22.27 9.83 14.27
CA LEU A 285 -21.45 9.14 13.28
C LEU A 285 -22.08 7.81 12.90
N HIS A 286 -22.17 7.54 11.60
CA HIS A 286 -22.66 6.26 11.10
C HIS A 286 -21.82 5.09 11.65
N PRO A 287 -22.42 3.94 12.02
CA PRO A 287 -21.69 2.81 12.61
C PRO A 287 -20.49 2.32 11.79
N THR A 288 -20.56 2.38 10.45
CA THR A 288 -19.41 2.03 9.59
C THR A 288 -18.25 3.01 9.73
N VAL A 289 -18.52 4.31 9.95
CA VAL A 289 -17.49 5.32 10.20
C VAL A 289 -16.91 5.13 11.59
N GLN A 290 -17.74 4.80 12.58
CA GLN A 290 -17.26 4.48 13.92
C GLN A 290 -16.29 3.29 13.87
N HIS A 291 -16.62 2.25 13.11
CA HIS A 291 -15.75 1.11 12.85
C HIS A 291 -14.44 1.50 12.15
N ASP A 292 -14.52 2.32 11.09
CA ASP A 292 -13.36 2.73 10.30
C ASP A 292 -12.38 3.61 11.10
N VAL A 293 -12.86 4.39 12.07
CA VAL A 293 -12.00 5.13 13.00
C VAL A 293 -11.01 4.21 13.71
N PHE A 294 -11.47 3.06 14.21
CA PHE A 294 -10.61 2.10 14.91
C PHE A 294 -9.65 1.41 13.94
N LYS A 295 -10.13 0.96 12.77
CA LYS A 295 -9.27 0.35 11.74
C LYS A 295 -8.12 1.26 11.34
N ARG A 296 -8.41 2.53 11.03
CA ARG A 296 -7.38 3.51 10.64
C ARG A 296 -6.41 3.82 11.77
N LEU A 297 -6.89 3.93 13.01
CA LEU A 297 -6.00 4.10 14.16
C LEU A 297 -5.03 2.93 14.31
N LEU A 298 -5.52 1.69 14.13
CA LEU A 298 -4.67 0.50 14.16
C LEU A 298 -3.61 0.57 13.05
N GLU A 299 -4.00 0.84 11.81
CA GLU A 299 -3.07 1.03 10.68
C GLU A 299 -2.00 2.09 10.98
N LEU A 300 -2.40 3.24 11.53
CA LEU A 300 -1.49 4.34 11.87
C LEU A 300 -0.54 3.95 12.99
N TYR A 301 -1.01 3.33 14.07
CA TYR A 301 -0.15 2.86 15.16
C TYR A 301 0.79 1.75 14.72
N HIS A 302 0.36 0.88 13.81
CA HIS A 302 1.24 -0.07 13.13
C HIS A 302 2.33 0.62 12.33
N GLY A 303 1.99 1.65 11.55
CA GLY A 303 2.92 2.40 10.71
C GLY A 303 3.99 3.16 11.50
N ILE A 304 3.71 3.56 12.74
CA ILE A 304 4.68 4.22 13.64
C ILE A 304 5.25 3.26 14.71
N GLU A 305 5.03 1.96 14.57
CA GLU A 305 5.53 0.90 15.47
C GLU A 305 5.15 1.07 16.95
N ARG A 306 4.04 1.74 17.24
CA ARG A 306 3.48 1.89 18.59
C ARG A 306 2.50 0.77 18.90
N PHE A 307 3.02 -0.46 18.96
CA PHE A 307 2.21 -1.67 19.19
C PHE A 307 1.48 -1.67 20.53
N ASP A 308 2.00 -0.95 21.53
CA ASP A 308 1.35 -0.73 22.82
C ASP A 308 0.02 0.03 22.68
N LEU A 309 0.02 1.12 21.92
CA LEU A 309 -1.19 1.92 21.65
C LEU A 309 -2.14 1.20 20.68
N ALA A 310 -1.59 0.46 19.71
CA ALA A 310 -2.40 -0.37 18.82
C ALA A 310 -3.16 -1.45 19.61
N LEU A 311 -2.50 -2.10 20.58
CA LEU A 311 -3.11 -3.11 21.43
C LEU A 311 -4.26 -2.53 22.28
N GLU A 312 -4.05 -1.35 22.88
CA GLU A 312 -5.10 -0.65 23.64
C GLU A 312 -6.33 -0.36 22.75
N ARG A 313 -6.10 0.15 21.53
CA ARG A 313 -7.20 0.49 20.62
C ARG A 313 -7.92 -0.73 20.06
N VAL A 314 -7.23 -1.83 19.80
CA VAL A 314 -7.92 -3.05 19.32
C VAL A 314 -8.72 -3.69 20.44
N ASP A 315 -8.26 -3.62 21.69
CA ASP A 315 -9.03 -4.07 22.86
C ASP A 315 -10.30 -3.24 23.05
N ASP A 316 -10.21 -1.92 22.90
CA ASP A 316 -11.39 -1.03 22.88
C ASP A 316 -12.37 -1.41 21.76
N ALA A 317 -11.86 -1.68 20.55
CA ALA A 317 -12.67 -2.09 19.42
C ALA A 317 -13.35 -3.45 19.65
N ILE A 318 -12.66 -4.43 20.23
CA ILE A 318 -13.23 -5.74 20.58
C ILE A 318 -14.30 -5.60 21.67
N ALA A 319 -14.16 -4.65 22.61
CA ALA A 319 -15.19 -4.38 23.60
C ALA A 319 -16.49 -3.84 22.97
N LEU A 320 -16.37 -3.02 21.92
CA LEU A 320 -17.50 -2.47 21.17
C LEU A 320 -18.12 -3.48 20.19
N TRP A 321 -17.27 -4.25 19.50
CA TRP A 321 -17.66 -5.23 18.48
C TRP A 321 -17.09 -6.62 18.78
N PRO A 322 -17.56 -7.31 19.84
CA PRO A 322 -16.96 -8.56 20.31
C PRO A 322 -17.10 -9.74 19.33
N MET A 323 -18.04 -9.64 18.38
CA MET A 323 -18.29 -10.64 17.34
C MET A 323 -17.58 -10.30 16.02
N ASP A 324 -16.90 -9.16 15.92
CA ASP A 324 -16.18 -8.79 14.72
C ASP A 324 -14.81 -9.49 14.69
N ALA A 325 -14.69 -10.48 13.81
CA ALA A 325 -13.47 -11.24 13.62
C ALA A 325 -12.29 -10.38 13.14
N THR A 326 -12.53 -9.23 12.52
CA THR A 326 -11.47 -8.34 12.03
C THR A 326 -10.59 -7.87 13.17
N PHE A 327 -11.18 -7.37 14.27
CA PHE A 327 -10.38 -6.86 15.39
C PHE A 327 -9.69 -7.98 16.17
N ARG A 328 -10.30 -9.17 16.25
CA ARG A 328 -9.61 -10.36 16.77
C ARG A 328 -8.40 -10.71 15.92
N ASN A 329 -8.55 -10.73 14.61
CA ASN A 329 -7.46 -10.98 13.68
C ASN A 329 -6.35 -9.93 13.83
N GLU A 330 -6.68 -8.64 13.91
CA GLU A 330 -5.69 -7.58 14.11
C GLU A 330 -4.97 -7.66 15.45
N ARG A 331 -5.66 -8.02 16.54
CA ARG A 331 -4.99 -8.27 17.82
C ARG A 331 -4.07 -9.48 17.76
N GLY A 332 -4.47 -10.54 17.04
CA GLY A 332 -3.60 -11.66 16.73
C GLY A 332 -2.34 -11.23 15.97
N ASN A 333 -2.47 -10.37 14.96
CA ASN A 333 -1.34 -9.80 14.20
C ASN A 333 -0.38 -9.04 15.12
N LEU A 334 -0.92 -8.23 16.05
CA LEU A 334 -0.14 -7.49 17.04
C LEU A 334 0.59 -8.44 17.99
N TYR A 335 -0.10 -9.43 18.56
CA TYR A 335 0.53 -10.42 19.42
C TYR A 335 1.67 -11.16 18.71
N LEU A 336 1.48 -11.55 17.45
CA LEU A 336 2.53 -12.21 16.68
C LEU A 336 3.76 -11.31 16.50
N ARG A 337 3.58 -10.01 16.22
CA ARG A 337 4.68 -9.04 16.13
C ARG A 337 5.42 -8.84 17.47
N MET A 338 4.72 -8.99 18.59
CA MET A 338 5.28 -8.92 19.95
C MET A 338 5.82 -10.27 20.46
N ASP A 339 5.90 -11.29 19.60
CA ASP A 339 6.27 -12.67 19.95
C ASP A 339 5.40 -13.33 21.04
N HIS A 340 4.11 -13.00 21.05
CA HIS A 340 3.10 -13.63 21.91
C HIS A 340 2.30 -14.67 21.11
N VAL A 341 2.97 -15.72 20.62
CA VAL A 341 2.43 -16.71 19.68
C VAL A 341 1.14 -17.36 20.20
N ASP A 342 1.08 -17.76 21.47
CA ASP A 342 -0.11 -18.43 22.02
C ASP A 342 -1.33 -17.50 22.08
N ALA A 343 -1.11 -16.23 22.41
CA ALA A 343 -2.16 -15.22 22.40
C ALA A 343 -2.64 -14.96 20.96
N ALA A 344 -1.70 -14.89 20.00
CA ALA A 344 -2.01 -14.77 18.59
C ALA A 344 -2.84 -15.95 18.06
N ARG A 345 -2.40 -17.19 18.34
CA ARG A 345 -3.12 -18.43 18.00
C ARG A 345 -4.55 -18.42 18.52
N SER A 346 -4.74 -18.03 19.78
CA SER A 346 -6.07 -17.95 20.40
C SER A 346 -7.00 -16.99 19.66
N ASP A 347 -6.54 -15.78 19.36
CA ASP A 347 -7.36 -14.79 18.66
C ASP A 347 -7.63 -15.16 17.20
N TYR A 348 -6.65 -15.72 16.51
CA TYR A 348 -6.88 -16.22 15.15
C TYR A 348 -7.86 -17.40 15.13
N ALA A 349 -7.82 -18.29 16.12
CA ALA A 349 -8.80 -19.39 16.22
C ALA A 349 -10.24 -18.85 16.41
N VAL A 350 -10.41 -17.74 17.14
CA VAL A 350 -11.71 -17.06 17.24
C VAL A 350 -12.09 -16.42 15.91
N ALA A 351 -11.18 -15.70 15.26
CA ALA A 351 -11.44 -15.05 13.97
C ALA A 351 -11.78 -16.06 12.86
N ALA A 352 -11.15 -17.23 12.88
CA ALA A 352 -11.38 -18.33 11.94
C ALA A 352 -12.83 -18.84 11.93
N GLN A 353 -13.54 -18.76 13.07
CA GLN A 353 -14.95 -19.16 13.17
C GLN A 353 -15.88 -18.30 12.32
N SER A 354 -15.44 -17.10 11.93
CA SER A 354 -16.19 -16.16 11.07
C SER A 354 -15.59 -16.04 9.66
N GLY A 355 -14.79 -17.02 9.23
CA GLY A 355 -14.21 -17.06 7.88
C GLY A 355 -12.82 -16.43 7.75
N MET A 356 -12.24 -15.85 8.81
CA MET A 356 -10.86 -15.32 8.80
C MET A 356 -9.84 -16.38 9.26
N PHE A 357 -9.77 -17.50 8.55
CA PHE A 357 -9.00 -18.67 8.97
C PHE A 357 -7.49 -18.60 8.63
N MET A 358 -7.10 -17.69 7.74
CA MET A 358 -5.75 -17.64 7.17
C MET A 358 -4.64 -17.54 8.21
N ASN A 359 -4.75 -16.54 9.09
CA ASN A 359 -3.74 -16.30 10.10
C ASN A 359 -3.69 -17.40 11.17
N ALA A 360 -4.80 -18.11 11.39
CA ALA A 360 -4.86 -19.22 12.34
C ALA A 360 -3.95 -20.37 11.92
N VAL A 361 -3.78 -20.60 10.62
CA VAL A 361 -2.88 -21.64 10.12
C VAL A 361 -1.47 -21.11 9.88
N ILE A 362 -1.35 -19.90 9.32
CA ILE A 362 -0.05 -19.26 9.07
C ILE A 362 0.77 -19.15 10.36
N VAL A 363 0.16 -18.84 11.50
CA VAL A 363 0.89 -18.73 12.77
C VAL A 363 1.49 -20.06 13.22
N VAL A 364 0.78 -21.18 13.01
CA VAL A 364 1.22 -22.52 13.41
C VAL A 364 2.37 -22.98 12.50
N GLU A 365 2.25 -22.72 11.20
CA GLU A 365 3.35 -22.94 10.25
C GLU A 365 4.55 -22.04 10.54
N ALA A 366 4.33 -20.77 10.89
CA ALA A 366 5.39 -19.79 11.14
C ALA A 366 6.29 -20.22 12.29
N VAL A 367 5.75 -20.86 13.33
CA VAL A 367 6.55 -21.40 14.44
C VAL A 367 7.04 -22.83 14.21
N GLY A 368 6.81 -23.38 13.02
CA GLY A 368 7.38 -24.65 12.59
C GLY A 368 6.70 -25.89 13.16
N ASP A 369 5.47 -25.79 13.63
CA ASP A 369 4.67 -26.94 14.10
C ASP A 369 3.82 -27.53 12.97
N ILE A 370 4.47 -28.33 12.13
CA ILE A 370 3.89 -28.85 10.88
C ILE A 370 2.70 -29.76 11.13
N GLU A 371 2.78 -30.63 12.14
CA GLU A 371 1.74 -31.63 12.42
C GLU A 371 0.45 -30.93 12.84
N THR A 372 0.53 -30.03 13.81
CA THR A 372 -0.60 -29.18 14.22
C THR A 372 -1.11 -28.34 13.06
N ALA A 373 -0.24 -27.78 12.21
CA ALA A 373 -0.67 -27.01 11.04
C ALA A 373 -1.53 -27.86 10.07
N LEU A 374 -1.11 -29.09 9.78
CA LEU A 374 -1.87 -30.02 8.93
C LEU A 374 -3.21 -30.42 9.56
N GLU A 375 -3.24 -30.66 10.86
CA GLU A 375 -4.48 -30.94 11.60
C GLU A 375 -5.46 -29.76 11.57
N GLU A 376 -4.95 -28.52 11.69
CA GLU A 376 -5.76 -27.31 11.56
C GLU A 376 -6.29 -27.15 10.12
N TYR A 377 -5.48 -27.45 9.09
CA TYR A 377 -5.97 -27.49 7.71
C TYR A 377 -7.11 -28.49 7.53
N ASP A 378 -6.97 -29.71 8.04
CA ASP A 378 -8.02 -30.75 7.95
C ASP A 378 -9.30 -30.34 8.69
N ARG A 379 -9.17 -29.70 9.86
CA ARG A 379 -10.29 -29.14 10.62
C ARG A 379 -11.00 -28.04 9.82
N LEU A 380 -10.24 -27.13 9.22
CA LEU A 380 -10.78 -26.07 8.37
C LEU A 380 -11.44 -26.61 7.11
N LEU A 381 -10.88 -27.62 6.44
CA LEU A 381 -11.51 -28.25 5.29
C LEU A 381 -12.87 -28.87 5.64
N THR A 382 -13.00 -29.40 6.86
CA THR A 382 -14.28 -29.93 7.37
C THR A 382 -15.28 -28.81 7.68
N ALA A 383 -14.83 -27.70 8.28
CA ALA A 383 -15.69 -26.55 8.62
C ALA A 383 -16.11 -25.72 7.39
N THR A 384 -15.19 -25.48 6.45
CA THR A 384 -15.42 -24.72 5.19
C THR A 384 -16.46 -25.40 4.32
N ALA A 385 -16.46 -26.74 4.26
CA ALA A 385 -17.50 -27.52 3.59
C ALA A 385 -18.91 -27.31 4.19
N ALA A 386 -19.00 -26.94 5.47
CA ALA A 386 -20.27 -26.62 6.13
C ALA A 386 -20.68 -25.14 5.97
N GLN A 387 -19.75 -24.26 5.60
CA GLN A 387 -19.93 -22.80 5.57
C GLN A 387 -19.79 -22.17 4.17
N ASN A 388 -19.61 -22.95 3.10
CA ASN A 388 -19.37 -22.47 1.72
C ASN A 388 -18.19 -21.48 1.61
N LEU A 389 -17.12 -21.68 2.39
CA LEU A 389 -15.90 -20.88 2.33
C LEU A 389 -14.95 -21.40 1.21
N PRO A 390 -13.93 -20.62 0.76
CA PRO A 390 -13.05 -20.96 -0.36
C PRO A 390 -12.18 -22.21 -0.13
N GLN A 391 -12.75 -23.40 -0.30
CA GLN A 391 -12.08 -24.68 -0.01
C GLN A 391 -10.81 -24.87 -0.86
N GLY A 392 -10.78 -24.32 -2.07
CA GLY A 392 -9.61 -24.35 -2.95
C GLY A 392 -8.39 -23.69 -2.33
N GLN A 393 -8.59 -22.55 -1.65
CA GLN A 393 -7.50 -21.83 -1.02
C GLN A 393 -6.84 -22.67 0.07
N VAL A 394 -7.65 -23.25 0.96
CA VAL A 394 -7.19 -24.10 2.06
C VAL A 394 -6.45 -25.33 1.55
N LEU A 395 -6.94 -25.96 0.47
CA LEU A 395 -6.28 -27.10 -0.18
C LEU A 395 -4.90 -26.73 -0.75
N VAL A 396 -4.78 -25.60 -1.44
CA VAL A 396 -3.50 -25.13 -2.02
C VAL A 396 -2.49 -24.83 -0.92
N MET A 397 -2.93 -24.14 0.14
CA MET A 397 -2.07 -23.86 1.28
C MET A 397 -1.61 -25.15 1.96
N GLN A 398 -2.54 -26.05 2.27
CA GLN A 398 -2.24 -27.36 2.85
C GLN A 398 -1.24 -28.13 1.99
N ALA A 399 -1.36 -28.09 0.67
CA ALA A 399 -0.44 -28.81 -0.23
C ALA A 399 1.00 -28.29 -0.20
N GLY A 400 1.22 -27.01 0.16
CA GLY A 400 2.55 -26.41 0.21
C GLY A 400 3.25 -26.43 1.57
N VAL A 401 2.62 -27.03 2.60
CA VAL A 401 3.18 -27.10 3.95
C VAL A 401 4.47 -27.91 3.97
N LEU A 402 5.52 -27.30 4.54
CA LEU A 402 6.86 -27.87 4.72
C LEU A 402 7.47 -27.45 6.08
N PRO A 403 8.45 -28.21 6.60
CA PRO A 403 9.19 -27.84 7.80
C PRO A 403 9.87 -26.47 7.70
N ARG A 404 9.65 -25.61 8.69
CA ARG A 404 10.41 -24.37 8.88
C ARG A 404 11.75 -24.58 9.60
N ILE A 405 11.76 -25.43 10.63
CA ILE A 405 13.00 -25.97 11.21
C ILE A 405 13.20 -27.34 10.58
N LEU A 406 14.35 -27.53 9.92
CA LEU A 406 14.68 -28.80 9.30
C LEU A 406 14.69 -29.92 10.36
N PRO A 407 14.02 -31.05 10.09
CA PRO A 407 13.99 -32.18 11.01
C PRO A 407 15.39 -32.79 11.13
N ARG A 408 15.62 -33.53 12.21
CA ARG A 408 16.94 -34.13 12.50
C ARG A 408 17.41 -35.16 11.46
N SER A 409 16.49 -35.86 10.80
CA SER A 409 16.83 -36.93 9.86
C SER A 409 16.40 -36.60 8.43
N ASP A 410 17.28 -36.91 7.49
CA ASP A 410 16.99 -36.88 6.05
C ASP A 410 15.73 -37.66 5.71
N ALA A 411 15.53 -38.84 6.31
CA ALA A 411 14.36 -39.67 6.08
C ALA A 411 13.03 -38.97 6.45
N LEU A 412 13.02 -38.16 7.51
CA LEU A 412 11.84 -37.40 7.91
C LEU A 412 11.62 -36.20 6.98
N LEU A 413 12.70 -35.53 6.56
CA LEU A 413 12.64 -34.45 5.58
C LEU A 413 12.09 -34.95 4.23
N ASP A 414 12.61 -36.08 3.75
CA ASP A 414 12.18 -36.70 2.49
C ASP A 414 10.72 -37.15 2.58
N ARG A 415 10.27 -37.69 3.73
CA ARG A 415 8.85 -37.99 3.97
C ARG A 415 7.95 -36.76 3.79
N TYR A 416 8.28 -35.61 4.40
CA TYR A 416 7.47 -34.40 4.22
C TYR A 416 7.45 -33.91 2.76
N ARG A 417 8.55 -34.10 2.02
CA ARG A 417 8.63 -33.77 0.60
C ARG A 417 7.77 -34.71 -0.25
N ASP A 418 7.80 -36.01 0.04
CA ASP A 418 6.96 -37.01 -0.65
C ASP A 418 5.47 -36.77 -0.38
N GLU A 419 5.11 -36.40 0.85
CA GLU A 419 3.76 -36.01 1.23
C GLU A 419 3.32 -34.71 0.51
N MET A 420 4.20 -33.72 0.38
CA MET A 420 3.95 -32.52 -0.45
C MET A 420 3.72 -32.91 -1.91
N ASP A 421 4.59 -33.74 -2.48
CA ASP A 421 4.51 -34.19 -3.87
C ASP A 421 3.17 -34.88 -4.17
N ALA A 422 2.75 -35.79 -3.29
CA ALA A 422 1.49 -36.51 -3.40
C ALA A 422 0.27 -35.57 -3.29
N ARG A 423 0.30 -34.58 -2.40
CA ARG A 423 -0.76 -33.57 -2.26
C ARG A 423 -0.88 -32.70 -3.52
N LEU A 424 0.25 -32.25 -4.07
CA LEU A 424 0.27 -31.48 -5.32
C LEU A 424 -0.31 -32.29 -6.48
N ASP A 425 0.14 -33.53 -6.67
CA ASP A 425 -0.36 -34.41 -7.73
C ASP A 425 -1.87 -34.65 -7.60
N ALA A 426 -2.35 -34.92 -6.38
CA ALA A 426 -3.77 -35.12 -6.12
C ALA A 426 -4.61 -33.88 -6.47
N LEU A 427 -4.12 -32.67 -6.20
CA LEU A 427 -4.83 -31.43 -6.54
C LEU A 427 -4.81 -31.13 -8.04
N ILE A 428 -3.65 -31.27 -8.69
CA ILE A 428 -3.51 -31.06 -10.14
C ILE A 428 -4.43 -32.02 -10.91
N ALA A 429 -4.53 -33.27 -10.48
CA ALA A 429 -5.37 -34.28 -11.13
C ALA A 429 -6.88 -34.04 -10.97
N ARG A 430 -7.32 -33.32 -9.94
CA ARG A 430 -8.75 -33.15 -9.63
C ARG A 430 -9.50 -32.22 -10.59
N THR A 431 -8.83 -31.43 -11.44
CA THR A 431 -9.46 -30.47 -12.39
C THR A 431 -10.65 -29.73 -11.77
N VAL A 432 -10.45 -29.13 -10.60
CA VAL A 432 -11.52 -28.37 -9.94
C VAL A 432 -11.58 -26.99 -10.58
N ASN A 433 -12.73 -26.62 -11.14
CA ASN A 433 -13.04 -25.23 -11.47
C ASN A 433 -13.31 -24.49 -10.16
N PHE A 434 -12.28 -23.88 -9.57
CA PHE A 434 -12.49 -22.98 -8.46
C PHE A 434 -13.10 -21.69 -9.01
N THR A 435 -14.38 -21.47 -8.70
CA THR A 435 -15.08 -20.20 -8.97
C THR A 435 -14.59 -19.07 -8.06
N ASP A 436 -13.83 -19.42 -7.02
CA ASP A 436 -13.29 -18.50 -6.01
C ASP A 436 -11.88 -18.06 -6.43
N SER A 437 -11.78 -17.30 -7.52
CA SER A 437 -10.53 -16.66 -7.94
C SER A 437 -10.12 -15.63 -6.90
N MET A 438 -9.32 -16.02 -5.92
CA MET A 438 -8.71 -15.09 -4.98
C MET A 438 -7.38 -14.56 -5.49
N ASP A 439 -7.05 -13.32 -5.11
CA ASP A 439 -5.73 -12.76 -5.34
C ASP A 439 -4.67 -13.64 -4.64
N PRO A 440 -3.71 -14.22 -5.38
CA PRO A 440 -2.70 -15.10 -4.80
C PRO A 440 -1.73 -14.39 -3.83
N VAL A 441 -1.61 -13.07 -3.92
CA VAL A 441 -0.80 -12.25 -3.03
C VAL A 441 -1.45 -12.16 -1.65
N LEU A 442 -2.77 -11.94 -1.62
CA LEU A 442 -3.57 -11.85 -0.39
C LEU A 442 -3.99 -13.23 0.15
N GLY A 443 -4.09 -14.22 -0.73
CA GLY A 443 -4.58 -15.56 -0.44
C GLY A 443 -3.63 -16.46 0.36
N GLY A 444 -2.53 -15.92 0.88
CA GLY A 444 -1.60 -16.64 1.75
C GLY A 444 -0.86 -17.80 1.09
N TYR A 445 -0.88 -17.92 -0.24
CA TYR A 445 -0.30 -19.06 -0.93
C TYR A 445 1.22 -19.21 -0.70
N PRO A 446 1.71 -20.46 -0.55
CA PRO A 446 3.12 -20.72 -0.24
C PRO A 446 4.02 -20.60 -1.48
N THR A 447 5.07 -19.79 -1.44
CA THR A 447 6.04 -19.70 -2.56
C THR A 447 6.98 -20.91 -2.67
N GLY A 448 6.84 -21.90 -1.78
CA GLY A 448 7.76 -23.04 -1.68
C GLY A 448 9.14 -22.68 -1.13
N PHE A 449 9.31 -21.49 -0.54
CA PHE A 449 10.60 -20.98 -0.05
C PHE A 449 11.39 -21.96 0.85
N PRO A 450 10.78 -22.74 1.78
CA PRO A 450 11.53 -23.69 2.61
C PRO A 450 12.31 -24.75 1.82
N LEU A 451 11.86 -25.12 0.61
CA LEU A 451 12.57 -26.10 -0.24
C LEU A 451 14.04 -25.75 -0.48
N PHE A 452 14.38 -24.45 -0.44
CA PHE A 452 15.73 -23.94 -0.56
C PHE A 452 16.70 -24.58 0.43
N SER A 453 16.30 -24.85 1.68
CA SER A 453 17.20 -25.38 2.71
C SER A 453 17.32 -26.91 2.72
N HIS A 454 16.53 -27.62 1.90
CA HIS A 454 16.39 -29.08 2.01
C HIS A 454 17.53 -29.90 1.37
N ASN A 455 18.51 -29.25 0.72
CA ASN A 455 19.60 -29.95 0.00
C ASN A 455 19.12 -31.07 -0.95
N ARG A 456 18.09 -30.81 -1.76
CA ARG A 456 17.58 -31.71 -2.81
C ARG A 456 17.41 -30.96 -4.13
N ASN A 457 17.26 -31.71 -5.23
CA ASN A 457 16.78 -31.13 -6.48
C ASN A 457 15.30 -30.77 -6.32
N ASN A 458 14.97 -29.50 -6.52
CA ASN A 458 13.61 -28.97 -6.31
C ASN A 458 12.80 -28.82 -7.61
N LYS A 459 13.39 -29.10 -8.78
CA LYS A 459 12.76 -28.89 -10.10
C LYS A 459 11.36 -29.49 -10.20
N SER A 460 11.19 -30.77 -9.84
CA SER A 460 9.90 -31.45 -9.94
C SER A 460 8.82 -30.78 -9.08
N LEU A 461 9.10 -30.55 -7.80
CA LEU A 461 8.17 -29.91 -6.86
C LEU A 461 7.86 -28.47 -7.28
N ARG A 462 8.86 -27.70 -7.71
CA ARG A 462 8.69 -26.32 -8.20
C ARG A 462 7.81 -26.28 -9.45
N GLN A 463 7.99 -27.20 -10.39
CA GLN A 463 7.13 -27.29 -11.59
C GLN A 463 5.69 -27.68 -11.23
N LYS A 464 5.49 -28.62 -10.30
CA LYS A 464 4.13 -28.98 -9.83
C LYS A 464 3.45 -27.81 -9.11
N LEU A 465 4.18 -27.10 -8.26
CA LEU A 465 3.68 -25.91 -7.58
C LEU A 465 3.31 -24.80 -8.59
N ALA A 466 4.18 -24.55 -9.57
CA ALA A 466 3.89 -23.59 -10.63
C ALA A 466 2.66 -23.99 -11.46
N ARG A 467 2.55 -25.28 -11.81
CA ARG A 467 1.39 -25.81 -12.54
C ARG A 467 0.10 -25.69 -11.73
N LEU A 468 0.17 -25.91 -10.41
CA LEU A 468 -0.96 -25.68 -9.52
C LEU A 468 -1.41 -24.22 -9.59
N TYR A 469 -0.50 -23.25 -9.53
CA TYR A 469 -0.86 -21.84 -9.61
C TYR A 469 -1.42 -21.42 -10.98
N GLU A 470 -0.91 -21.97 -12.08
CA GLU A 470 -1.52 -21.75 -13.41
C GLU A 470 -2.98 -22.22 -13.48
N LEU A 471 -3.33 -23.29 -12.78
CA LEU A 471 -4.69 -23.83 -12.72
C LEU A 471 -5.61 -22.99 -11.83
N TYR A 472 -5.08 -22.38 -10.76
CA TYR A 472 -5.86 -21.69 -9.73
C TYR A 472 -5.89 -20.17 -9.88
N CYS A 473 -4.98 -19.57 -10.65
CA CYS A 473 -4.86 -18.12 -10.81
C CYS A 473 -5.01 -17.70 -12.29
N PRO A 474 -6.23 -17.72 -12.88
CA PRO A 474 -6.43 -17.44 -14.30
C PRO A 474 -5.96 -16.04 -14.74
N ALA A 475 -5.86 -15.08 -13.81
CA ALA A 475 -5.32 -13.74 -14.06
C ALA A 475 -3.85 -13.73 -14.54
N THR A 476 -3.10 -14.81 -14.32
CA THR A 476 -1.73 -14.98 -14.86
C THR A 476 -1.72 -15.57 -16.27
N ASN A 477 -2.87 -16.06 -16.76
CA ASN A 477 -3.00 -16.72 -18.04
C ASN A 477 -3.35 -15.71 -19.16
N THR A 478 -2.44 -14.78 -19.47
CA THR A 478 -2.52 -14.08 -20.76
C THR A 478 -1.92 -14.99 -21.82
N ALA A 479 -2.77 -15.82 -22.43
CA ALA A 479 -2.47 -16.78 -23.49
C ALA A 479 -1.89 -16.17 -24.79
N GLU A 480 -1.42 -14.93 -24.78
CA GLU A 480 -0.97 -14.24 -25.99
C GLU A 480 0.46 -14.60 -26.44
N TYR A 481 1.33 -15.20 -25.61
CA TYR A 481 2.73 -15.44 -26.02
C TYR A 481 3.42 -16.70 -25.43
N ILE A 482 2.71 -17.80 -25.20
CA ILE A 482 3.38 -19.09 -24.88
C ILE A 482 3.69 -19.83 -26.18
N VAL A 483 4.73 -19.40 -26.89
CA VAL A 483 5.31 -20.19 -27.99
C VAL A 483 6.11 -21.34 -27.35
N PRO A 484 5.95 -22.61 -27.78
CA PRO A 484 6.70 -23.73 -27.23
C PRO A 484 8.21 -23.49 -27.34
N LYS A 485 8.94 -23.63 -26.22
CA LYS A 485 10.40 -23.46 -26.11
C LYS A 485 11.12 -24.26 -27.22
N PRO A 486 11.74 -23.64 -28.23
CA PRO A 486 12.67 -24.36 -29.08
C PRO A 486 13.89 -24.74 -28.26
N LYS A 487 14.44 -25.95 -28.45
CA LYS A 487 15.74 -26.31 -27.86
C LYS A 487 16.82 -25.45 -28.52
N ILE A 488 17.28 -24.42 -27.82
CA ILE A 488 18.41 -23.61 -28.25
C ILE A 488 19.69 -24.42 -28.00
N VAL A 489 20.50 -24.58 -29.04
CA VAL A 489 21.86 -25.11 -28.94
C VAL A 489 22.77 -23.89 -28.82
N LEU A 490 23.33 -23.66 -27.64
CA LEU A 490 24.31 -22.59 -27.41
C LEU A 490 25.44 -22.70 -28.46
N PRO A 491 25.72 -21.64 -29.25
CA PRO A 491 26.78 -21.71 -30.24
C PRO A 491 28.14 -21.82 -29.53
N SER A 492 28.84 -22.93 -29.79
CA SER A 492 30.27 -23.01 -29.48
C SER A 492 31.02 -22.06 -30.41
N ARG A 493 31.73 -21.09 -29.82
CA ARG A 493 32.73 -20.19 -30.41
C ARG A 493 32.73 -20.15 -31.95
N ALA A 494 31.82 -19.38 -32.54
CA ALA A 494 32.01 -18.82 -33.88
C ALA A 494 31.15 -17.57 -34.05
N ILE A 495 31.80 -16.41 -34.15
CA ILE A 495 31.20 -15.15 -34.58
C ILE A 495 30.77 -15.36 -36.03
N ALA A 496 29.47 -15.44 -36.29
CA ALA A 496 28.93 -15.54 -37.65
C ALA A 496 28.67 -14.13 -38.21
N THR A 497 29.48 -13.74 -39.19
CA THR A 497 29.28 -12.55 -40.03
C THR A 497 28.47 -12.94 -41.25
N THR A 498 27.18 -12.60 -41.29
CA THR A 498 26.42 -12.50 -42.55
C THR A 498 25.23 -11.53 -42.40
N PRO A 499 25.02 -10.58 -43.32
CA PRO A 499 23.88 -9.66 -43.27
C PRO A 499 22.61 -10.34 -43.82
N ARG A 500 21.49 -10.18 -43.10
CA ARG A 500 20.14 -10.56 -43.58
C ARG A 500 19.53 -9.42 -44.42
N PRO A 501 18.61 -9.73 -45.35
CA PRO A 501 18.00 -8.73 -46.24
C PRO A 501 17.02 -7.82 -45.49
N TRP A 502 16.96 -6.57 -45.94
CA TRP A 502 16.21 -5.46 -45.37
C TRP A 502 14.69 -5.69 -45.41
N VAL A 503 14.09 -5.87 -44.23
CA VAL A 503 12.71 -5.44 -43.95
C VAL A 503 12.83 -4.04 -43.34
N VAL A 504 12.07 -3.09 -43.86
CA VAL A 504 12.09 -1.70 -43.38
C VAL A 504 11.23 -1.62 -42.12
N ASP A 505 11.85 -1.82 -40.97
CA ASP A 505 11.34 -1.37 -39.67
C ASP A 505 12.07 -0.08 -39.26
N VAL A 506 11.34 0.90 -38.74
CA VAL A 506 11.96 2.08 -38.12
C VAL A 506 12.72 1.57 -36.88
N PRO A 507 14.05 1.71 -36.78
CA PRO A 507 14.79 1.06 -35.70
C PRO A 507 14.39 1.67 -34.35
N ARG A 508 13.95 0.83 -33.40
CA ARG A 508 14.04 1.20 -31.97
C ARG A 508 15.52 1.46 -31.67
N LYS A 509 15.84 2.61 -31.07
CA LYS A 509 17.23 3.09 -30.91
C LYS A 509 18.10 2.19 -30.00
N ARG A 510 17.51 1.56 -28.98
CA ARG A 510 18.16 0.68 -27.99
C ARG A 510 17.16 -0.39 -27.53
N PRO A 511 17.57 -1.64 -27.28
CA PRO A 511 16.75 -2.65 -26.61
C PRO A 511 16.37 -2.21 -25.19
N ARG A 512 15.16 -2.58 -24.76
CA ARG A 512 14.58 -2.24 -23.46
C ARG A 512 14.74 -3.37 -22.47
N VAL A 513 15.46 -3.12 -21.39
CA VAL A 513 15.74 -4.11 -20.34
C VAL A 513 15.13 -3.64 -19.02
N GLY A 514 14.25 -4.44 -18.44
CA GLY A 514 13.65 -4.18 -17.14
C GLY A 514 14.30 -4.98 -16.01
N PHE A 515 14.36 -4.41 -14.82
CA PHE A 515 14.64 -5.10 -13.55
C PHE A 515 13.46 -4.89 -12.61
N VAL A 516 12.92 -5.94 -12.00
CA VAL A 516 11.76 -5.84 -11.10
C VAL A 516 12.01 -6.55 -9.78
N SER A 517 11.80 -5.84 -8.67
CA SER A 517 11.94 -6.39 -7.32
C SER A 517 11.22 -5.54 -6.26
N LYS A 518 10.86 -6.17 -5.14
CA LYS A 518 10.50 -5.49 -3.89
C LYS A 518 11.70 -5.19 -3.01
N PHE A 519 12.83 -5.83 -3.29
CA PHE A 519 14.00 -5.85 -2.42
C PHE A 519 15.07 -4.84 -2.82
N PHE A 520 14.76 -3.85 -3.68
CA PHE A 520 15.72 -2.81 -4.05
C PHE A 520 16.15 -1.92 -2.89
N GLU A 521 15.34 -1.87 -1.83
CA GLU A 521 15.63 -1.13 -0.59
C GLU A 521 16.36 -2.01 0.45
N THR A 522 16.60 -3.28 0.12
CA THR A 522 17.19 -4.25 1.04
C THR A 522 18.48 -4.84 0.50
N VAL A 523 19.30 -5.32 1.42
CA VAL A 523 20.56 -5.98 1.14
C VAL A 523 20.40 -7.49 0.99
N PRO A 524 21.14 -8.15 0.08
CA PRO A 524 22.09 -7.56 -0.86
C PRO A 524 21.45 -7.13 -2.20
N THR A 525 20.19 -7.51 -2.46
CA THR A 525 19.54 -7.39 -3.79
C THR A 525 19.60 -5.99 -4.38
N GLY A 526 19.28 -4.96 -3.58
CA GLY A 526 19.32 -3.57 -3.99
C GLY A 526 20.71 -3.12 -4.44
N PRO A 527 21.70 -3.06 -3.55
CA PRO A 527 23.06 -2.65 -3.92
C PRO A 527 23.68 -3.47 -5.05
N LEU A 528 23.48 -4.80 -5.09
CA LEU A 528 24.01 -5.65 -6.16
C LEU A 528 23.41 -5.30 -7.52
N THR A 529 22.11 -5.05 -7.58
CA THR A 529 21.43 -4.70 -8.83
C THR A 529 21.77 -3.27 -9.26
N HIS A 530 21.81 -2.34 -8.30
CA HIS A 530 22.21 -0.95 -8.53
C HIS A 530 23.62 -0.85 -9.11
N ASP A 531 24.60 -1.42 -8.42
CA ASP A 531 26.01 -1.33 -8.80
C ASP A 531 26.25 -1.92 -10.20
N LEU A 532 25.55 -2.99 -10.55
CA LEU A 532 25.59 -3.57 -11.89
C LEU A 532 24.99 -2.63 -12.94
N ILE A 533 23.76 -2.14 -12.73
CA ILE A 533 23.04 -1.31 -13.70
C ILE A 533 23.84 -0.05 -14.05
N VAL A 534 24.44 0.60 -13.06
CA VAL A 534 25.24 1.82 -13.25
C VAL A 534 26.46 1.60 -14.15
N GLN A 535 26.97 0.36 -14.26
CA GLN A 535 28.08 0.03 -15.15
C GLN A 535 27.66 -0.41 -16.56
N LEU A 536 26.37 -0.70 -16.79
CA LEU A 536 25.89 -1.07 -18.12
C LEU A 536 25.95 0.14 -19.05
N ASP A 537 26.33 -0.08 -20.31
CA ASP A 537 26.48 0.98 -21.29
C ASP A 537 25.10 1.53 -21.73
N PRO A 538 24.75 2.78 -21.39
CA PRO A 538 23.46 3.37 -21.76
C PRO A 538 23.33 3.62 -23.27
N ALA A 539 24.43 3.54 -24.05
CA ALA A 539 24.35 3.55 -25.50
C ALA A 539 23.85 2.22 -26.08
N GLN A 540 24.00 1.12 -25.33
CA GLN A 540 23.59 -0.22 -25.75
C GLN A 540 22.20 -0.61 -25.26
N PHE A 541 21.78 -0.17 -24.07
CA PHE A 541 20.49 -0.58 -23.48
C PHE A 541 19.72 0.63 -22.93
N GLU A 542 18.39 0.58 -23.02
CA GLU A 542 17.46 1.46 -22.32
C GLU A 542 16.97 0.70 -21.07
N ILE A 543 17.38 1.13 -19.87
CA ILE A 543 17.14 0.39 -18.62
C ILE A 543 15.90 0.94 -17.88
N PHE A 544 15.03 0.02 -17.46
CA PHE A 544 13.87 0.29 -16.62
C PHE A 544 14.01 -0.44 -15.28
N VAL A 545 13.73 0.25 -14.18
CA VAL A 545 13.68 -0.34 -12.84
C VAL A 545 12.28 -0.23 -12.28
N PHE A 546 11.70 -1.36 -11.91
CA PHE A 546 10.34 -1.48 -11.39
C PHE A 546 10.40 -1.87 -9.90
N ALA A 547 10.30 -0.87 -9.04
CA ALA A 547 10.38 -1.05 -7.59
C ALA A 547 8.99 -1.25 -7.00
N VAL A 548 8.71 -2.42 -6.43
CA VAL A 548 7.48 -2.64 -5.66
C VAL A 548 7.66 -1.97 -4.30
N SER A 549 6.99 -0.84 -4.07
CA SER A 549 7.06 -0.14 -2.80
C SER A 549 5.76 0.61 -2.51
N PRO A 550 5.25 0.58 -1.26
CA PRO A 550 4.03 1.32 -0.90
C PRO A 550 4.25 2.84 -0.87
N THR A 551 5.49 3.31 -0.78
CA THR A 551 5.83 4.75 -0.71
C THR A 551 7.06 5.07 -1.56
N VAL A 552 7.11 6.27 -2.14
CA VAL A 552 8.22 6.72 -3.01
C VAL A 552 9.36 7.37 -2.20
N GLU A 553 9.17 7.62 -0.90
CA GLU A 553 10.00 8.53 -0.11
C GLU A 553 11.08 7.87 0.76
N THR A 554 11.35 6.57 0.63
CA THR A 554 12.41 5.96 1.44
C THR A 554 13.79 6.47 1.00
N PRO A 555 14.70 6.78 1.94
CA PRO A 555 16.04 7.27 1.61
C PRO A 555 16.80 6.34 0.65
N GLU A 556 16.62 5.03 0.81
CA GLU A 556 17.24 3.98 0.00
C GLU A 556 16.74 4.01 -1.44
N LEU A 557 15.42 4.07 -1.64
CA LEU A 557 14.83 4.11 -2.98
C LEU A 557 15.09 5.44 -3.68
N VAL A 558 15.06 6.56 -2.94
CA VAL A 558 15.42 7.89 -3.46
C VAL A 558 16.88 7.92 -3.90
N ALA A 559 17.79 7.30 -3.14
CA ALA A 559 19.19 7.17 -3.53
C ALA A 559 19.33 6.30 -4.79
N PHE A 560 18.67 5.15 -4.81
CA PHE A 560 18.64 4.25 -5.97
C PHE A 560 18.14 4.97 -7.22
N ALA A 561 17.09 5.78 -7.11
CA ALA A 561 16.48 6.49 -8.24
C ALA A 561 17.38 7.54 -8.92
N ARG A 562 18.38 8.09 -8.21
CA ARG A 562 19.23 9.19 -8.72
C ARG A 562 20.05 8.81 -9.93
N ASP A 563 20.46 7.55 -10.01
CA ASP A 563 21.36 7.04 -11.03
C ASP A 563 20.63 6.26 -12.14
N MET A 564 19.29 6.19 -12.08
CA MET A 564 18.47 5.41 -13.01
C MET A 564 17.88 6.30 -14.11
N GLU A 565 17.92 5.81 -15.36
CA GLU A 565 17.23 6.46 -16.49
C GLU A 565 15.71 6.42 -16.31
N HIS A 566 15.18 5.27 -15.86
CA HIS A 566 13.77 5.06 -15.57
C HIS A 566 13.60 4.25 -14.28
N LEU A 567 13.02 4.87 -13.24
CA LEU A 567 12.53 4.17 -12.05
C LEU A 567 11.02 4.36 -11.94
N ILE A 568 10.30 3.25 -11.90
CA ILE A 568 8.84 3.18 -11.80
C ILE A 568 8.52 2.51 -10.46
N VAL A 569 7.84 3.24 -9.58
CA VAL A 569 7.34 2.68 -8.33
C VAL A 569 6.01 2.01 -8.61
N LEU A 570 5.94 0.71 -8.32
CA LEU A 570 4.78 -0.12 -8.53
C LEU A 570 3.94 -0.22 -7.24
N PRO A 571 2.60 -0.20 -7.35
CA PRO A 571 1.72 -0.39 -6.21
C PRO A 571 1.81 -1.82 -5.67
N ASN A 572 1.28 -2.06 -4.47
CA ASN A 572 1.16 -3.41 -3.92
C ASN A 572 -0.10 -4.14 -4.46
N ASP A 573 -0.26 -4.18 -5.78
CA ASP A 573 -1.38 -4.82 -6.50
C ASP A 573 -0.87 -5.55 -7.75
N LEU A 574 -1.19 -6.84 -7.88
CA LEU A 574 -0.63 -7.70 -8.93
C LEU A 574 -1.02 -7.27 -10.33
N SER A 575 -2.29 -6.90 -10.53
CA SER A 575 -2.84 -6.53 -11.84
C SER A 575 -2.29 -5.19 -12.30
N ALA A 576 -2.27 -4.20 -11.41
CA ALA A 576 -1.71 -2.88 -11.68
C ALA A 576 -0.22 -2.96 -11.99
N CYS A 577 0.56 -3.75 -11.23
CA CYS A 577 1.97 -4.03 -11.54
C CYS A 577 2.15 -4.60 -12.95
N ALA A 578 1.38 -5.64 -13.29
CA ALA A 578 1.49 -6.30 -14.58
C ALA A 578 1.12 -5.35 -15.74
N GLN A 579 0.05 -4.57 -15.58
CA GLN A 579 -0.37 -3.59 -16.58
C GLN A 579 0.67 -2.48 -16.77
N GLU A 580 1.22 -1.97 -15.68
CA GLU A 580 2.24 -0.91 -15.74
C GLU A 580 3.49 -1.40 -16.45
N ILE A 581 4.05 -2.55 -16.07
CA ILE A 581 5.24 -3.10 -16.73
C ILE A 581 4.99 -3.34 -18.23
N LYS A 582 3.83 -3.91 -18.59
CA LYS A 582 3.48 -4.16 -20.01
C LYS A 582 3.47 -2.89 -20.86
N ARG A 583 3.11 -1.72 -20.31
CA ARG A 583 3.10 -0.44 -21.05
C ARG A 583 4.48 -0.06 -21.59
N HIS A 584 5.55 -0.54 -20.97
CA HIS A 584 6.92 -0.22 -21.38
C HIS A 584 7.44 -1.06 -22.55
N ASN A 585 6.74 -2.14 -22.95
CA ASN A 585 7.09 -3.00 -24.09
C ASN A 585 8.57 -3.47 -24.06
N LEU A 586 8.95 -4.08 -22.94
CA LEU A 586 10.30 -4.54 -22.67
C LEU A 586 10.70 -5.73 -23.56
N ASP A 587 11.95 -5.75 -24.02
CA ASP A 587 12.52 -6.89 -24.74
C ASP A 587 12.96 -7.97 -23.74
N VAL A 588 13.58 -7.56 -22.63
CA VAL A 588 14.07 -8.44 -21.56
C VAL A 588 13.57 -7.93 -20.20
N LEU A 589 13.11 -8.83 -19.32
CA LEU A 589 12.80 -8.54 -17.92
C LEU A 589 13.56 -9.48 -16.99
N ILE A 590 14.30 -8.90 -16.05
CA ILE A 590 15.13 -9.61 -15.08
C ILE A 590 14.50 -9.49 -13.70
N TYR A 591 14.34 -10.63 -13.03
CA TYR A 591 14.01 -10.73 -11.62
C TYR A 591 15.31 -11.01 -10.86
N PRO A 592 15.87 -10.07 -10.08
CA PRO A 592 17.09 -10.31 -9.30
C PRO A 592 16.96 -11.47 -8.30
N GLU A 593 15.74 -11.65 -7.78
CA GLU A 593 15.33 -12.76 -6.91
C GLU A 593 13.89 -13.17 -7.23
N LEU A 594 13.52 -14.40 -6.88
CA LEU A 594 12.14 -14.85 -6.84
C LEU A 594 11.90 -15.77 -5.65
N GLY A 595 10.77 -15.56 -4.99
CA GLY A 595 10.25 -16.42 -3.91
C GLY A 595 10.30 -15.78 -2.52
N GLY A 596 11.08 -14.72 -2.32
CA GLY A 596 11.13 -13.95 -1.07
C GLY A 596 9.89 -13.07 -0.85
N ASP A 597 9.30 -12.55 -1.93
CA ASP A 597 8.06 -11.79 -1.91
C ASP A 597 6.98 -12.43 -2.80
N LYS A 598 5.72 -12.38 -2.34
CA LYS A 598 4.60 -12.99 -3.05
C LYS A 598 4.21 -12.20 -4.31
N LEU A 599 4.24 -10.88 -4.26
CA LEU A 599 3.83 -10.05 -5.39
C LEU A 599 4.78 -10.28 -6.57
N THR A 600 6.10 -10.18 -6.36
CA THR A 600 7.10 -10.44 -7.41
C THR A 600 7.05 -11.89 -7.89
N TYR A 601 6.85 -12.86 -6.98
CA TYR A 601 6.71 -14.27 -7.32
C TYR A 601 5.51 -14.55 -8.24
N PHE A 602 4.33 -14.00 -7.94
CA PHE A 602 3.14 -14.18 -8.78
C PHE A 602 3.18 -13.33 -10.05
N LEU A 603 3.86 -12.19 -10.02
CA LEU A 603 4.09 -11.36 -11.21
C LEU A 603 4.90 -12.11 -12.28
N ALA A 604 5.86 -12.94 -11.85
CA ALA A 604 6.70 -13.77 -12.73
C ALA A 604 5.93 -14.82 -13.54
N TYR A 605 4.70 -15.18 -13.15
CA TYR A 605 3.84 -16.08 -13.94
C TYR A 605 3.27 -15.39 -15.18
N THR A 606 3.23 -14.06 -15.21
CA THR A 606 2.78 -13.30 -16.36
C THR A 606 3.96 -13.08 -17.30
N LYS A 607 3.75 -13.25 -18.62
CA LYS A 607 4.73 -12.84 -19.63
C LYS A 607 4.63 -11.32 -19.85
N LEU A 608 5.51 -10.57 -19.20
CA LEU A 608 5.60 -9.10 -19.18
C LEU A 608 6.65 -8.53 -20.14
N ALA A 609 7.60 -9.36 -20.57
CA ALA A 609 8.58 -9.07 -21.60
C ALA A 609 8.76 -10.28 -22.52
N THR A 610 9.34 -10.06 -23.71
CA THR A 610 9.57 -11.14 -24.70
C THR A 610 10.47 -12.24 -24.14
N VAL A 611 11.53 -11.85 -23.42
CA VAL A 611 12.40 -12.74 -22.65
C VAL A 611 12.34 -12.37 -21.17
N GLN A 612 12.19 -13.37 -20.30
CA GLN A 612 12.25 -13.20 -18.85
C GLN A 612 13.34 -14.06 -18.25
N ALA A 613 14.08 -13.50 -17.31
CA ALA A 613 15.17 -14.19 -16.64
C ALA A 613 15.13 -13.95 -15.14
N VAL A 614 15.67 -14.90 -14.40
CA VAL A 614 15.89 -14.76 -12.96
C VAL A 614 17.38 -14.84 -12.65
N TRP A 615 17.83 -14.05 -11.69
CA TRP A 615 19.18 -14.10 -11.14
C TRP A 615 19.19 -14.85 -9.80
N TYR A 616 20.37 -15.25 -9.32
CA TYR A 616 20.50 -16.29 -8.31
C TYR A 616 20.56 -15.78 -6.86
N ASP A 617 20.11 -14.57 -6.55
CA ASP A 617 20.03 -14.11 -5.15
C ASP A 617 19.15 -15.06 -4.30
N HIS A 618 18.10 -15.63 -4.91
CA HIS A 618 17.49 -16.89 -4.48
C HIS A 618 17.88 -18.04 -5.42
N ALA A 619 18.96 -18.75 -5.09
CA ALA A 619 19.60 -19.78 -5.92
C ALA A 619 18.84 -21.13 -5.99
N ASP A 620 17.60 -21.11 -6.47
CA ASP A 620 16.78 -22.29 -6.72
C ASP A 620 15.92 -22.10 -7.98
N THR A 621 15.61 -23.18 -8.68
CA THR A 621 14.73 -23.11 -9.86
C THR A 621 13.35 -22.60 -9.49
N THR A 622 12.76 -21.76 -10.35
CA THR A 622 11.43 -21.17 -10.12
C THR A 622 10.33 -22.18 -10.40
N GLY A 623 10.54 -23.08 -11.38
CA GLY A 623 9.50 -23.94 -11.94
C GLY A 623 8.50 -23.22 -12.85
N ILE A 624 8.59 -21.89 -12.97
CA ILE A 624 7.60 -21.03 -13.63
C ILE A 624 7.82 -21.07 -15.15
N PRO A 625 6.84 -21.52 -15.95
CA PRO A 625 7.03 -21.65 -17.40
C PRO A 625 7.32 -20.34 -18.14
N ALA A 626 6.85 -19.20 -17.61
CA ALA A 626 7.07 -17.88 -18.19
C ALA A 626 8.51 -17.35 -18.05
N ILE A 627 9.34 -17.96 -17.19
CA ILE A 627 10.76 -17.65 -17.05
C ILE A 627 11.58 -18.47 -18.05
N ASP A 628 12.33 -17.78 -18.90
CA ASP A 628 13.14 -18.39 -19.96
C ASP A 628 14.50 -18.82 -19.40
N TYR A 629 15.20 -17.89 -18.73
CA TYR A 629 16.57 -18.09 -18.30
C TYR A 629 16.75 -18.06 -16.79
N PHE A 630 17.62 -18.93 -16.29
CA PHE A 630 18.22 -18.79 -14.97
C PHE A 630 19.68 -18.39 -15.15
N VAL A 631 20.01 -17.15 -14.84
CA VAL A 631 21.37 -16.64 -14.90
C VAL A 631 22.12 -17.16 -13.68
N THR A 632 23.21 -17.91 -13.87
CA THR A 632 24.07 -18.50 -12.82
C THR A 632 25.54 -18.13 -13.05
N SER A 633 26.47 -18.83 -12.42
CA SER A 633 27.92 -18.74 -12.56
C SER A 633 28.50 -20.01 -13.19
N GLU A 634 29.68 -19.90 -13.80
CA GLU A 634 30.48 -21.04 -14.28
C GLU A 634 30.88 -22.00 -13.15
N PHE A 635 30.85 -21.56 -11.90
CA PHE A 635 31.20 -22.38 -10.74
C PHE A 635 30.08 -23.32 -10.30
N GLU A 636 28.96 -23.33 -11.01
CA GLU A 636 27.86 -24.26 -10.86
C GLU A 636 28.28 -25.74 -10.96
N ALA A 637 27.52 -26.65 -10.37
CA ALA A 637 27.81 -28.09 -10.40
C ALA A 637 27.73 -28.68 -11.83
N PRO A 638 28.62 -29.62 -12.21
CA PRO A 638 28.49 -30.31 -13.49
C PRO A 638 27.10 -30.95 -13.67
N GLY A 639 26.50 -30.82 -14.86
CA GLY A 639 25.16 -31.35 -15.13
C GLY A 639 24.01 -30.51 -14.55
N PHE A 640 24.28 -29.27 -14.12
CA PHE A 640 23.33 -28.38 -13.46
C PHE A 640 21.98 -28.20 -14.14
N GLN A 641 21.91 -28.30 -15.47
CA GLN A 641 20.66 -28.12 -16.22
C GLN A 641 19.56 -29.09 -15.76
N ALA A 642 19.91 -30.23 -15.16
CA ALA A 642 18.95 -31.17 -14.55
C ALA A 642 18.21 -30.57 -13.33
N HIS A 643 18.76 -29.54 -12.70
CA HIS A 643 18.23 -28.88 -11.51
C HIS A 643 17.32 -27.69 -11.83
N TYR A 644 17.25 -27.26 -13.10
CA TYR A 644 16.51 -26.08 -13.52
C TYR A 644 15.42 -26.40 -14.55
N SER A 645 14.28 -25.73 -14.41
CA SER A 645 13.19 -25.70 -15.39
C SER A 645 13.43 -24.70 -16.53
N GLU A 646 14.21 -23.67 -16.23
CA GLU A 646 14.72 -22.62 -17.10
C GLU A 646 15.93 -23.11 -17.90
N GLU A 647 16.24 -22.42 -19.00
CA GLU A 647 17.55 -22.58 -19.64
C GLU A 647 18.60 -21.86 -18.80
N VAL A 648 19.69 -22.55 -18.45
CA VAL A 648 20.69 -21.99 -17.55
C VAL A 648 21.75 -21.23 -18.35
N PHE A 649 22.00 -19.98 -17.98
CA PHE A 649 23.07 -19.16 -18.55
C PHE A 649 24.19 -18.97 -17.51
N PRO A 650 25.32 -19.70 -17.62
CA PRO A 650 26.46 -19.49 -16.73
C PRO A 650 27.27 -18.26 -17.16
N LEU A 651 27.36 -17.26 -16.29
CA LEU A 651 28.31 -16.16 -16.40
C LEU A 651 29.72 -16.69 -16.10
N GLN A 652 30.75 -16.14 -16.77
CA GLN A 652 32.13 -16.38 -16.32
C GLN A 652 32.37 -15.69 -14.97
N GLY A 653 33.15 -16.33 -14.11
CA GLY A 653 33.25 -15.96 -12.70
C GLY A 653 31.90 -16.05 -11.98
N MET A 654 31.78 -15.30 -10.89
CA MET A 654 30.53 -15.12 -10.18
C MET A 654 29.57 -14.26 -11.01
N GLY A 655 30.04 -13.27 -11.77
CA GLY A 655 29.14 -12.34 -12.46
C GLY A 655 28.44 -11.38 -11.49
N ILE A 656 29.14 -10.97 -10.44
CA ILE A 656 28.69 -9.98 -9.45
C ILE A 656 29.59 -8.76 -9.56
N TYR A 657 29.01 -7.60 -9.83
CA TYR A 657 29.70 -6.32 -9.71
C TYR A 657 29.17 -5.59 -8.48
N THR A 658 30.02 -5.39 -7.48
CA THR A 658 29.64 -4.65 -6.27
C THR A 658 30.83 -3.99 -5.60
N THR A 659 30.57 -2.94 -4.84
CA THR A 659 31.57 -2.32 -3.97
C THR A 659 31.69 -3.04 -2.64
N ALA A 660 32.89 -3.03 -2.08
CA ALA A 660 33.14 -3.69 -0.82
C ALA A 660 32.68 -2.82 0.35
N THR A 661 32.08 -3.44 1.37
CA THR A 661 31.57 -2.72 2.54
C THR A 661 32.71 -1.95 3.24
N PRO A 662 32.53 -0.64 3.50
CA PRO A 662 33.55 0.18 4.13
C PRO A 662 33.74 -0.20 5.59
N VAL A 663 35.00 -0.20 6.05
CA VAL A 663 35.33 -0.41 7.46
C VAL A 663 35.19 0.90 8.22
N ASP A 664 34.47 0.88 9.34
CA ASP A 664 34.43 2.02 10.26
C ASP A 664 35.79 2.18 10.97
N PRO A 665 36.53 3.29 10.72
CA PRO A 665 37.83 3.49 11.34
C PRO A 665 37.76 3.77 12.85
N HIS A 666 36.58 4.04 13.40
CA HIS A 666 36.38 4.36 14.81
C HIS A 666 36.09 3.14 15.70
N VAL A 667 35.81 1.97 15.11
CA VAL A 667 35.50 0.73 15.82
C VAL A 667 36.58 -0.31 15.54
N THR A 668 37.26 -0.76 16.60
CA THR A 668 38.31 -1.77 16.53
C THR A 668 37.78 -3.18 16.84
N ILE A 669 38.43 -4.20 16.28
CA ILE A 669 38.11 -5.61 16.55
C ILE A 669 38.13 -5.91 18.06
N ASP A 670 39.13 -5.39 18.78
CA ASP A 670 39.25 -5.62 20.22
C ASP A 670 38.08 -5.02 21.01
N GLN A 671 37.55 -3.85 20.60
CA GLN A 671 36.37 -3.26 21.23
C GLN A 671 35.13 -4.11 21.04
N VAL A 672 34.90 -4.62 19.82
CA VAL A 672 33.76 -5.51 19.52
C VAL A 672 33.88 -6.79 20.32
N ARG A 673 35.05 -7.46 20.28
CA ARG A 673 35.30 -8.69 21.05
C ARG A 673 35.13 -8.48 22.56
N THR A 674 35.57 -7.34 23.10
CA THR A 674 35.37 -6.99 24.51
C THR A 674 33.89 -6.81 24.85
N SER A 675 33.11 -6.19 23.95
CA SER A 675 31.65 -6.08 24.14
C SER A 675 30.99 -7.46 24.15
N VAL A 676 31.26 -8.29 23.15
CA VAL A 676 30.71 -9.65 23.07
C VAL A 676 31.07 -10.48 24.30
N ALA A 677 32.32 -10.43 24.74
CA ALA A 677 32.78 -11.11 25.95
C ALA A 677 31.99 -10.70 27.20
N ARG A 678 31.75 -9.39 27.37
CA ARG A 678 30.95 -8.86 28.48
C ARG A 678 29.48 -9.28 28.36
N ASP A 679 28.89 -9.12 27.19
CA ASP A 679 27.44 -9.26 26.97
C ASP A 679 27.00 -10.73 27.13
N PHE A 680 27.87 -11.70 26.80
CA PHE A 680 27.61 -13.14 26.96
C PHE A 680 28.34 -13.79 28.15
N ASN A 681 29.08 -13.01 28.94
CA ASN A 681 29.88 -13.49 30.06
C ASN A 681 30.86 -14.62 29.66
N VAL A 682 31.63 -14.38 28.59
CA VAL A 682 32.65 -15.29 28.06
C VAL A 682 34.04 -14.62 28.09
N PRO A 683 35.16 -15.36 28.10
CA PRO A 683 36.49 -14.76 28.08
C PRO A 683 36.75 -13.99 26.77
N VAL A 684 37.45 -12.85 26.82
CA VAL A 684 37.87 -12.11 25.59
C VAL A 684 38.77 -12.96 24.67
N SER A 685 39.48 -13.93 25.25
CA SER A 685 40.29 -14.92 24.54
C SER A 685 39.49 -16.08 23.95
N MET A 686 38.16 -16.01 23.93
CA MET A 686 37.32 -17.05 23.34
C MET A 686 37.68 -17.28 21.88
N HIS A 687 37.58 -18.53 21.45
CA HIS A 687 37.63 -18.86 20.03
C HIS A 687 36.25 -18.56 19.44
N PHE A 688 36.17 -17.53 18.60
CA PHE A 688 34.92 -16.91 18.17
C PHE A 688 34.49 -17.47 16.80
N TYR A 689 33.57 -18.43 16.83
CA TYR A 689 32.91 -18.98 15.63
C TYR A 689 31.56 -18.28 15.43
N LEU A 690 31.30 -17.77 14.23
CA LEU A 690 30.07 -17.06 13.91
C LEU A 690 29.28 -17.78 12.81
N ILE A 691 27.97 -17.92 13.00
CA ILE A 691 27.00 -18.33 11.98
C ILE A 691 25.99 -17.21 11.81
N VAL A 692 25.84 -16.73 10.58
CA VAL A 692 24.91 -15.63 10.26
C VAL A 692 23.66 -16.11 9.52
N ASP A 693 23.65 -17.35 9.04
CA ASP A 693 22.48 -17.90 8.38
C ASP A 693 21.32 -18.06 9.37
N PRO A 694 20.07 -17.79 8.94
CA PRO A 694 18.90 -18.01 9.79
C PRO A 694 18.82 -19.46 10.26
N ILE A 695 18.42 -19.68 11.52
CA ILE A 695 18.27 -21.01 12.10
C ILE A 695 17.36 -21.95 11.29
N ALA A 696 16.37 -21.39 10.58
CA ALA A 696 15.48 -22.11 9.67
C ALA A 696 16.19 -22.72 8.45
N ASN A 697 17.36 -22.19 8.08
CA ASN A 697 18.16 -22.67 6.96
C ASN A 697 19.25 -23.68 7.38
N LEU A 698 19.44 -23.90 8.68
CA LEU A 698 20.51 -24.76 9.18
C LEU A 698 20.11 -26.24 9.12
N HIS A 699 20.76 -26.95 8.20
CA HIS A 699 20.64 -28.39 8.07
C HIS A 699 21.11 -29.12 9.35
N PRO A 700 20.49 -30.25 9.75
CA PRO A 700 20.91 -31.02 10.92
C PRO A 700 22.39 -31.47 10.89
N ASP A 701 22.99 -31.65 9.72
CA ASP A 701 24.45 -31.88 9.59
C ASP A 701 25.31 -30.79 10.24
N MET A 702 24.80 -29.55 10.38
CA MET A 702 25.49 -28.50 11.14
C MET A 702 25.52 -28.79 12.65
N ASP A 703 24.58 -29.57 13.17
CA ASP A 703 24.55 -30.00 14.56
C ASP A 703 25.77 -30.90 14.84
N GLU A 704 26.09 -31.81 13.91
CA GLU A 704 27.31 -32.64 13.96
C GLU A 704 28.58 -31.78 13.82
N VAL A 705 28.63 -30.83 12.87
CA VAL A 705 29.76 -29.89 12.72
C VAL A 705 30.06 -29.19 14.04
N MET A 706 29.04 -28.62 14.69
CA MET A 706 29.20 -27.90 15.94
C MET A 706 29.72 -28.80 17.07
N THR A 707 29.20 -30.03 17.15
CA THR A 707 29.66 -31.03 18.12
C THR A 707 31.14 -31.34 17.92
N LEU A 708 31.55 -31.60 16.68
CA LEU A 708 32.95 -31.88 16.33
C LEU A 708 33.86 -30.69 16.63
N ILE A 709 33.43 -29.45 16.37
CA ILE A 709 34.18 -28.24 16.76
C ILE A 709 34.38 -28.22 18.28
N PHE A 710 33.33 -28.45 19.05
CA PHE A 710 33.41 -28.42 20.51
C PHE A 710 34.29 -29.51 21.12
N ASP A 711 34.34 -30.69 20.50
CA ASP A 711 35.21 -31.81 20.90
C ASP A 711 36.69 -31.53 20.62
N ARG A 712 36.98 -30.80 19.54
CA ARG A 712 38.34 -30.49 19.07
C ARG A 712 38.88 -29.18 19.65
N ASP A 713 38.00 -28.26 20.02
CA ASP A 713 38.34 -26.94 20.53
C ASP A 713 37.65 -26.64 21.89
N PRO A 714 38.38 -26.80 23.01
CA PRO A 714 37.83 -26.55 24.34
C PRO A 714 37.52 -25.06 24.61
N ASN A 715 38.06 -24.13 23.82
CA ASN A 715 37.83 -22.69 23.95
C ASN A 715 36.77 -22.17 22.97
N ALA A 716 36.15 -23.05 22.16
CA ALA A 716 35.14 -22.68 21.19
C ALA A 716 33.87 -22.10 21.83
N HIS A 717 33.42 -20.98 21.28
CA HIS A 717 32.10 -20.41 21.49
C HIS A 717 31.47 -20.14 20.11
N ILE A 718 30.25 -20.65 19.89
CA ILE A 718 29.53 -20.53 18.62
C ILE A 718 28.39 -19.54 18.81
N PHE A 719 28.36 -18.52 17.95
CA PHE A 719 27.36 -17.45 17.98
C PHE A 719 26.48 -17.49 16.74
N PHE A 720 25.18 -17.27 16.93
CA PHE A 720 24.18 -17.15 15.88
C PHE A 720 23.66 -15.73 15.78
N LEU A 721 23.36 -15.28 14.57
CA LEU A 721 22.44 -14.16 14.36
C LEU A 721 21.01 -14.71 14.35
N ALA A 722 20.26 -14.42 15.40
CA ALA A 722 18.84 -14.74 15.45
C ALA A 722 18.06 -13.52 14.93
N HIS A 723 17.72 -13.56 13.64
CA HIS A 723 16.87 -12.53 13.01
C HIS A 723 15.40 -12.62 13.40
N SER A 724 14.99 -13.66 14.13
CA SER A 724 13.61 -13.81 14.60
C SER A 724 13.57 -13.68 16.11
N SER A 725 12.71 -12.78 16.57
CA SER A 725 12.29 -12.70 17.97
C SER A 725 11.53 -13.95 18.41
N ALA A 726 11.05 -14.79 17.47
CA ALA A 726 10.21 -15.96 17.75
C ALA A 726 10.89 -17.00 18.64
N SER A 727 10.63 -16.89 19.95
CA SER A 727 11.16 -17.75 20.99
C SER A 727 10.89 -19.23 20.71
N GLU A 728 9.70 -19.58 20.22
CA GLU A 728 9.30 -20.97 19.93
C GLU A 728 10.12 -21.62 18.79
N LEU A 729 10.47 -20.88 17.72
CA LEU A 729 11.33 -21.39 16.64
C LEU A 729 12.74 -21.69 17.16
N ARG A 730 13.28 -20.79 17.99
CA ARG A 730 14.59 -20.98 18.62
C ARG A 730 14.56 -22.17 19.56
N ASP A 731 13.51 -22.32 20.36
CA ASP A 731 13.37 -23.44 21.30
C ASP A 731 13.30 -24.77 20.55
N ARG A 732 12.55 -24.85 19.44
CA ARG A 732 12.54 -26.02 18.54
C ARG A 732 13.90 -26.32 17.92
N PHE A 733 14.64 -25.29 17.50
CA PHE A 733 16.01 -25.46 17.02
C PHE A 733 16.94 -25.98 18.11
N VAL A 734 16.87 -25.42 19.33
CA VAL A 734 17.66 -25.87 20.48
C VAL A 734 17.30 -27.31 20.85
N ASP A 735 16.02 -27.67 20.87
CA ASP A 735 15.54 -29.03 21.12
C ASP A 735 16.06 -30.04 20.09
N ARG A 736 16.14 -29.65 18.81
CA ARG A 736 16.79 -30.45 17.78
C ARG A 736 18.29 -30.59 18.07
N LEU A 737 18.95 -29.48 18.34
CA LEU A 737 20.40 -29.37 18.53
C LEU A 737 20.88 -30.22 19.72
N VAL A 738 20.21 -30.15 20.88
CA VAL A 738 20.62 -30.90 22.08
C VAL A 738 20.41 -32.41 21.96
N ARG A 739 19.63 -32.87 20.99
CA ARG A 739 19.45 -34.30 20.70
C ARG A 739 20.62 -34.89 19.92
N GLU A 740 21.49 -34.04 19.36
CA GLU A 740 22.70 -34.50 18.69
C GLU A 740 23.70 -35.10 19.71
N PRO A 741 24.30 -36.28 19.45
CA PRO A 741 25.10 -36.98 20.44
C PRO A 741 26.32 -36.13 20.83
N GLY A 742 26.49 -35.87 22.13
CA GLY A 742 27.57 -35.03 22.64
C GLY A 742 27.22 -33.53 22.76
N MET A 743 26.22 -33.03 22.03
CA MET A 743 25.91 -31.60 21.99
C MET A 743 25.32 -31.05 23.31
N ALA A 744 24.55 -31.86 24.04
CA ALA A 744 23.88 -31.43 25.27
C ALA A 744 24.84 -30.85 26.33
N GLN A 745 26.07 -31.35 26.41
CA GLN A 745 27.07 -30.86 27.37
C GLN A 745 27.72 -29.52 26.93
N HIS A 746 27.53 -29.12 25.68
CA HIS A 746 28.13 -27.94 25.08
C HIS A 746 27.15 -26.79 24.83
N VAL A 747 25.83 -27.01 24.99
CA VAL A 747 24.78 -26.01 24.68
C VAL A 747 24.98 -24.65 25.36
N LYS A 748 25.64 -24.60 26.54
CA LYS A 748 25.97 -23.34 27.23
C LYS A 748 27.03 -22.48 26.51
N ARG A 749 27.73 -23.05 25.53
CA ARG A 749 28.71 -22.37 24.67
C ARG A 749 28.11 -21.97 23.31
N VAL A 750 26.80 -22.13 23.14
CA VAL A 750 26.03 -21.66 21.99
C VAL A 750 25.29 -20.38 22.39
N HIS A 751 25.48 -19.32 21.61
CA HIS A 751 25.02 -17.95 21.93
C HIS A 751 24.20 -17.38 20.77
N TYR A 752 23.27 -16.47 21.08
CA TYR A 752 22.39 -15.85 20.09
C TYR A 752 22.41 -14.34 20.24
N PHE A 753 22.76 -13.63 19.17
CA PHE A 753 22.49 -12.20 19.09
C PHE A 753 21.05 -11.99 18.59
N LEU A 754 20.29 -11.16 19.30
CA LEU A 754 18.92 -10.81 18.95
C LEU A 754 18.89 -9.46 18.23
N ASP A 755 18.04 -9.34 17.20
CA ASP A 755 17.72 -8.08 16.51
C ASP A 755 18.96 -7.28 16.06
N VAL A 756 19.85 -7.96 15.33
CA VAL A 756 21.09 -7.38 14.83
C VAL A 756 20.87 -6.77 13.45
N ASP A 757 21.13 -5.47 13.32
CA ASP A 757 21.14 -4.76 12.05
C ASP A 757 22.38 -5.12 11.19
N GLU A 758 22.39 -4.68 9.93
CA GLU A 758 23.50 -4.96 9.02
C GLU A 758 24.84 -4.36 9.49
N PRO A 759 24.93 -3.09 9.94
CA PRO A 759 26.19 -2.55 10.43
C PRO A 759 26.80 -3.35 11.58
N ARG A 760 25.99 -3.80 12.55
CA ARG A 760 26.46 -4.69 13.62
C ARG A 760 26.82 -6.07 13.09
N THR A 761 26.06 -6.61 12.14
CA THR A 761 26.40 -7.88 11.47
C THR A 761 27.79 -7.83 10.85
N PHE A 762 28.12 -6.76 10.13
CA PHE A 762 29.43 -6.56 9.54
C PHE A 762 30.55 -6.48 10.59
N LEU A 763 30.34 -5.75 11.69
CA LEU A 763 31.31 -5.67 12.80
C LEU A 763 31.57 -7.02 13.47
N LEU A 764 30.53 -7.85 13.63
CA LEU A 764 30.65 -9.20 14.18
C LEU A 764 31.46 -10.11 13.24
N ILE A 765 31.17 -10.07 11.93
CA ILE A 765 31.93 -10.82 10.92
C ILE A 765 33.40 -10.37 10.88
N GLN A 766 33.66 -9.08 11.01
CA GLN A 766 35.03 -8.55 11.07
C GLN A 766 35.80 -9.02 12.31
N SER A 767 35.09 -9.35 13.40
CA SER A 767 35.68 -9.62 14.72
C SER A 767 35.74 -11.11 15.09
N CYS A 768 35.04 -11.97 14.34
CA CYS A 768 35.10 -13.41 14.55
C CYS A 768 36.43 -14.00 14.03
N ASP A 769 36.80 -15.17 14.57
CA ASP A 769 38.01 -15.88 14.15
C ASP A 769 37.78 -16.65 12.84
N VAL A 770 36.56 -17.18 12.66
CA VAL A 770 36.11 -17.85 11.44
C VAL A 770 34.60 -17.68 11.29
N LEU A 771 34.14 -17.47 10.06
CA LEU A 771 32.73 -17.52 9.70
C LEU A 771 32.37 -18.94 9.22
N LEU A 772 31.33 -19.52 9.80
CA LEU A 772 30.81 -20.82 9.42
C LEU A 772 29.61 -20.62 8.49
N MET A 773 29.83 -20.86 7.19
CA MET A 773 28.75 -20.83 6.19
C MET A 773 27.81 -22.01 6.40
N GLY A 774 26.49 -21.81 6.32
CA GLY A 774 25.53 -22.90 6.29
C GLY A 774 25.87 -23.92 5.19
N LEU A 775 25.65 -25.22 5.44
CA LEU A 775 26.13 -26.24 4.52
C LEU A 775 25.44 -26.17 3.14
N TYR A 776 24.12 -26.05 3.12
CA TYR A 776 23.34 -26.32 1.90
C TYR A 776 22.42 -25.19 1.42
N ALA A 777 22.34 -24.09 2.17
CA ALA A 777 21.49 -22.94 1.84
C ALA A 777 22.24 -21.65 2.15
N ASN A 778 23.13 -21.27 1.25
CA ASN A 778 23.97 -20.10 1.42
C ASN A 778 23.38 -18.89 0.73
N LYS A 779 23.39 -17.76 1.43
CA LYS A 779 23.15 -16.44 0.85
C LYS A 779 24.46 -15.80 0.39
N LEU A 780 24.34 -14.81 -0.50
CA LEU A 780 25.49 -14.06 -1.03
C LEU A 780 26.13 -13.16 0.02
N GLN A 781 25.30 -12.46 0.79
CA GLN A 781 25.72 -11.37 1.66
C GLN A 781 26.76 -11.77 2.72
N PRO A 782 26.62 -12.89 3.48
CA PRO A 782 27.64 -13.29 4.46
C PRO A 782 29.05 -13.40 3.90
N ALA A 783 29.18 -14.01 2.72
CA ALA A 783 30.47 -14.18 2.04
C ALA A 783 31.02 -12.82 1.59
N LEU A 784 30.19 -11.96 0.99
CA LEU A 784 30.61 -10.61 0.57
C LEU A 784 31.07 -9.75 1.75
N LEU A 785 30.38 -9.80 2.89
CA LEU A 785 30.78 -9.09 4.10
C LEU A 785 32.12 -9.63 4.64
N ALA A 786 32.29 -10.95 4.70
CA ALA A 786 33.54 -11.56 5.14
C ALA A 786 34.73 -11.20 4.24
N LEU A 787 34.54 -11.27 2.92
CA LEU A 787 35.58 -10.96 1.94
C LEU A 787 35.93 -9.47 1.88
N SER A 788 35.02 -8.58 2.28
CA SER A 788 35.30 -7.14 2.39
C SER A 788 36.42 -6.84 3.40
N VAL A 789 36.56 -7.65 4.45
CA VAL A 789 37.56 -7.48 5.52
C VAL A 789 38.59 -8.62 5.59
N GLY A 790 38.42 -9.64 4.77
CA GLY A 790 39.29 -10.82 4.70
C GLY A 790 39.04 -11.84 5.81
N THR A 791 37.85 -11.86 6.43
CA THR A 791 37.48 -12.89 7.40
C THR A 791 37.40 -14.24 6.68
N PRO A 792 38.15 -15.27 7.13
CA PRO A 792 38.11 -16.58 6.51
C PRO A 792 36.79 -17.28 6.85
N TYR A 793 36.31 -18.10 5.92
CA TYR A 793 35.12 -18.91 6.12
C TYR A 793 35.29 -20.32 5.58
N VAL A 794 34.50 -21.25 6.11
CA VAL A 794 34.46 -22.65 5.66
C VAL A 794 33.17 -22.91 4.90
N THR A 795 33.23 -23.68 3.81
CA THR A 795 32.08 -24.02 2.96
C THR A 795 32.16 -25.45 2.42
N LEU A 796 31.01 -26.08 2.21
CA LEU A 796 30.86 -27.46 1.73
C LEU A 796 30.05 -27.48 0.42
N PRO A 797 30.69 -27.29 -0.75
CA PRO A 797 29.99 -27.35 -2.03
C PRO A 797 29.44 -28.77 -2.30
N ARG A 798 28.19 -28.82 -2.75
CA ARG A 798 27.49 -30.02 -3.24
C ARG A 798 27.05 -29.82 -4.70
N ASP A 799 26.14 -30.68 -5.15
CA ASP A 799 25.70 -30.74 -6.55
C ASP A 799 24.63 -29.70 -6.93
N VAL A 800 24.37 -28.68 -6.10
CA VAL A 800 23.39 -27.62 -6.38
C VAL A 800 23.92 -26.22 -6.06
N TRP A 801 23.53 -25.21 -6.83
CA TRP A 801 24.12 -23.86 -6.81
C TRP A 801 24.23 -23.21 -5.43
N ARG A 802 23.13 -23.21 -4.68
CA ARG A 802 23.02 -22.61 -3.35
C ARG A 802 23.99 -23.17 -2.32
N THR A 803 24.61 -24.32 -2.57
CA THR A 803 25.70 -24.85 -1.73
C THR A 803 27.09 -24.35 -2.18
N ARG A 804 27.18 -23.86 -3.42
CA ARG A 804 28.42 -23.54 -4.13
C ARG A 804 28.68 -22.04 -4.23
N ILE A 805 27.73 -21.18 -3.88
CA ILE A 805 27.92 -19.72 -3.88
C ILE A 805 29.18 -19.31 -3.10
N PRO A 806 29.40 -19.72 -1.83
CA PRO A 806 30.61 -19.33 -1.10
C PRO A 806 31.87 -19.96 -1.68
N TYR A 807 31.75 -21.17 -2.24
CA TYR A 807 32.81 -21.83 -2.98
C TYR A 807 33.23 -21.03 -4.22
N GLY A 808 32.27 -20.50 -4.99
CA GLY A 808 32.52 -19.74 -6.20
C GLY A 808 33.36 -18.50 -5.93
N PHE A 809 33.06 -17.76 -4.85
CA PHE A 809 33.89 -16.64 -4.42
C PHE A 809 35.33 -17.06 -4.10
N LEU A 810 35.53 -18.10 -3.28
CA LEU A 810 36.87 -18.62 -2.96
C LEU A 810 37.61 -19.14 -4.20
N LYS A 811 36.87 -19.72 -5.15
CA LYS A 811 37.40 -20.23 -6.42
C LYS A 811 37.88 -19.10 -7.33
N GLN A 812 37.09 -18.03 -7.47
CA GLN A 812 37.48 -16.83 -8.22
C GLN A 812 38.70 -16.14 -7.62
N MET A 813 38.78 -16.07 -6.29
CA MET A 813 39.95 -15.52 -5.58
C MET A 813 41.18 -16.44 -5.64
N ASN A 814 41.00 -17.72 -5.96
CA ASN A 814 42.02 -18.77 -5.87
C ASN A 814 42.54 -18.97 -4.42
N VAL A 815 41.63 -18.94 -3.43
CA VAL A 815 41.91 -19.15 -2.01
C VAL A 815 40.98 -20.26 -1.48
N LEU A 816 41.37 -21.51 -1.68
CA LEU A 816 40.50 -22.68 -1.48
C LEU A 816 40.61 -23.34 -0.09
N ASP A 817 41.35 -22.74 0.84
CA ASP A 817 41.70 -23.34 2.14
C ASP A 817 40.47 -23.61 3.03
N GLY A 818 39.37 -22.89 2.82
CA GLY A 818 38.08 -23.08 3.49
C GLY A 818 37.11 -24.01 2.75
N VAL A 819 37.51 -24.59 1.61
CA VAL A 819 36.65 -25.48 0.81
C VAL A 819 36.89 -26.92 1.20
N VAL A 820 35.83 -27.59 1.65
CA VAL A 820 35.89 -28.97 2.17
C VAL A 820 34.97 -29.92 1.41
N ALA A 821 35.14 -31.24 1.61
CA ALA A 821 34.35 -32.28 0.94
C ALA A 821 33.43 -33.08 1.89
N SER A 822 33.59 -32.93 3.20
CA SER A 822 32.79 -33.63 4.21
C SER A 822 32.52 -32.79 5.46
N VAL A 823 31.52 -33.19 6.26
CA VAL A 823 31.17 -32.59 7.56
C VAL A 823 32.34 -32.67 8.56
N VAL A 824 33.04 -33.80 8.59
CA VAL A 824 34.20 -34.01 9.46
C VAL A 824 35.33 -33.03 9.11
N GLU A 825 35.66 -32.92 7.83
CA GLU A 825 36.68 -32.01 7.31
C GLU A 825 36.27 -30.54 7.51
N TYR A 826 34.98 -30.22 7.37
CA TYR A 826 34.45 -28.89 7.67
C TYR A 826 34.85 -28.45 9.08
N ALA A 827 34.57 -29.28 10.08
CA ALA A 827 34.92 -28.99 11.46
C ALA A 827 36.45 -28.97 11.69
N ASP A 828 37.23 -29.82 11.01
CA ASP A 828 38.69 -29.83 11.13
C ASP A 828 39.32 -28.53 10.60
N VAL A 829 38.86 -28.07 9.43
CA VAL A 829 39.34 -26.82 8.82
C VAL A 829 38.88 -25.61 9.63
N ALA A 830 37.64 -25.60 10.11
CA ALA A 830 37.13 -24.54 10.98
C ALA A 830 38.00 -24.39 12.25
N VAL A 831 38.28 -25.50 12.94
CA VAL A 831 39.12 -25.50 14.14
C VAL A 831 40.55 -25.07 13.80
N ARG A 832 41.11 -25.56 12.68
CA ARG A 832 42.46 -25.16 12.25
C ARG A 832 42.56 -23.66 11.98
N LEU A 833 41.57 -23.06 11.31
CA LEU A 833 41.53 -21.61 11.09
C LEU A 833 41.48 -20.82 12.40
N VAL A 834 40.96 -21.38 13.48
CA VAL A 834 40.92 -20.67 14.77
C VAL A 834 42.16 -20.92 15.63
N VAL A 835 42.61 -22.18 15.72
CA VAL A 835 43.71 -22.59 16.61
C VAL A 835 45.09 -22.33 16.00
N ASP A 836 45.26 -22.50 14.68
CA ASP A 836 46.51 -22.24 13.96
C ASP A 836 46.54 -20.80 13.43
N LYS A 837 46.90 -19.87 14.32
CA LYS A 837 46.95 -18.43 14.00
C LYS A 837 47.85 -18.09 12.79
N PRO A 838 49.08 -18.64 12.65
CA PRO A 838 49.89 -18.43 11.44
C PRO A 838 49.18 -18.87 10.15
N PHE A 839 48.52 -20.04 10.17
CA PHE A 839 47.73 -20.49 9.01
C PHE A 839 46.58 -19.52 8.70
N ARG A 840 45.84 -19.08 9.72
CA ARG A 840 44.78 -18.09 9.53
C ARG A 840 45.30 -16.79 8.93
N GLU A 841 46.40 -16.25 9.44
CA GLU A 841 46.99 -15.00 8.96
C GLU A 841 47.45 -15.08 7.50
N ASP A 842 47.97 -16.24 7.07
CA ASP A 842 48.29 -16.50 5.66
C ASP A 842 47.02 -16.47 4.79
N VAL A 843 45.95 -17.18 5.20
CA VAL A 843 44.67 -17.18 4.48
C VAL A 843 44.07 -15.77 4.40
N VAL A 844 44.03 -15.04 5.51
CA VAL A 844 43.54 -13.64 5.56
C VAL A 844 44.34 -12.75 4.60
N THR A 845 45.66 -12.91 4.57
CA THR A 845 46.54 -12.14 3.68
C THR A 845 46.21 -12.43 2.21
N ARG A 846 46.02 -13.70 1.85
CA ARG A 846 45.65 -14.10 0.48
C ARG A 846 44.26 -13.62 0.09
N LEU A 847 43.27 -13.67 1.00
CA LEU A 847 41.93 -13.12 0.76
C LEU A 847 41.99 -11.62 0.48
N ARG A 848 42.66 -10.85 1.34
CA ARG A 848 42.80 -9.39 1.17
C ARG A 848 43.55 -9.02 -0.12
N SER A 849 44.57 -9.79 -0.47
CA SER A 849 45.39 -9.54 -1.67
C SER A 849 44.67 -9.87 -2.99
N ASN A 850 43.57 -10.62 -2.95
CA ASN A 850 42.76 -10.98 -4.12
C ASN A 850 41.35 -10.36 -4.07
N ARG A 851 41.12 -9.35 -3.22
CA ARG A 851 39.80 -8.74 -2.98
C ARG A 851 39.23 -8.08 -4.25
N ASP A 852 40.08 -7.49 -5.07
CA ASP A 852 39.78 -6.88 -6.37
C ASP A 852 39.20 -7.86 -7.39
N LYS A 853 39.38 -9.18 -7.18
CA LYS A 853 38.74 -10.19 -8.02
C LYS A 853 37.25 -10.36 -7.75
N ILE A 854 36.73 -9.89 -6.63
CA ILE A 854 35.30 -10.01 -6.26
C ILE A 854 34.60 -8.67 -6.34
N PHE A 855 35.26 -7.62 -5.86
CA PHE A 855 34.67 -6.28 -5.80
C PHE A 855 35.13 -5.45 -6.98
N GLN A 856 34.18 -4.77 -7.61
CA GLN A 856 34.38 -3.98 -8.82
C GLN A 856 34.97 -4.81 -9.99
N ASP A 857 34.55 -6.07 -10.10
CA ASP A 857 34.95 -7.00 -11.14
C ASP A 857 34.38 -6.58 -12.52
N ALA A 858 35.19 -5.88 -13.32
CA ALA A 858 34.77 -5.42 -14.65
C ALA A 858 34.38 -6.57 -15.60
N ASP A 859 34.92 -7.78 -15.41
CA ASP A 859 34.58 -8.94 -16.24
C ASP A 859 33.12 -9.38 -15.97
N ALA A 860 32.61 -9.18 -14.75
CA ALA A 860 31.20 -9.41 -14.43
C ALA A 860 30.26 -8.54 -15.29
N VAL A 861 30.59 -7.26 -15.48
CA VAL A 861 29.79 -6.33 -16.32
C VAL A 861 29.82 -6.76 -17.79
N ALA A 862 30.98 -7.21 -18.28
CA ALA A 862 31.11 -7.73 -19.63
C ALA A 862 30.27 -9.00 -19.84
N GLU A 863 30.22 -9.90 -18.86
CA GLU A 863 29.41 -11.12 -18.92
C GLU A 863 27.91 -10.83 -18.84
N TRP A 864 27.49 -9.85 -18.04
CA TRP A 864 26.10 -9.37 -18.05
C TRP A 864 25.73 -8.73 -19.38
N THR A 865 26.61 -7.92 -19.96
CA THR A 865 26.42 -7.35 -21.31
C THR A 865 26.26 -8.47 -22.34
N ARG A 866 27.08 -9.53 -22.25
CA ARG A 866 26.97 -10.72 -23.10
C ARG A 866 25.63 -11.43 -22.93
N PHE A 867 25.17 -11.63 -21.71
CA PHE A 867 23.86 -12.21 -21.44
C PHE A 867 22.73 -11.38 -22.05
N LEU A 868 22.74 -10.06 -21.83
CA LEU A 868 21.71 -9.16 -22.35
C LEU A 868 21.63 -9.18 -23.88
N HIS A 869 22.76 -9.20 -24.59
CA HIS A 869 22.76 -9.36 -26.05
C HIS A 869 22.13 -10.69 -26.48
N VAL A 870 22.45 -11.80 -25.81
CA VAL A 870 21.84 -13.11 -26.09
C VAL A 870 20.32 -13.08 -25.87
N ALA A 871 19.87 -12.48 -24.78
CA ALA A 871 18.45 -12.36 -24.46
C ALA A 871 17.70 -11.45 -25.46
N VAL A 872 18.32 -10.36 -25.90
CA VAL A 872 17.75 -9.44 -26.91
C VAL A 872 17.67 -10.09 -28.30
N ASP A 873 18.70 -10.84 -28.70
CA ASP A 873 18.70 -11.57 -29.97
C ASP A 873 17.57 -12.61 -30.01
N GLU A 874 17.38 -13.33 -28.89
CA GLU A 874 16.28 -14.28 -28.73
C GLU A 874 14.91 -13.59 -28.74
N ALA A 875 14.78 -12.43 -28.10
CA ALA A 875 13.57 -11.62 -28.15
C ALA A 875 13.22 -11.23 -29.59
N THR A 876 14.21 -10.73 -30.34
CA THR A 876 14.06 -10.33 -31.74
C THR A 876 13.59 -11.51 -32.60
N ARG A 877 14.21 -12.69 -32.42
CA ARG A 877 13.83 -13.92 -33.14
C ARG A 877 12.37 -14.31 -32.91
N ARG A 878 11.87 -14.21 -31.67
CA ARG A 878 10.47 -14.57 -31.32
C ARG A 878 9.45 -13.61 -31.93
N VAL A 879 9.77 -12.32 -31.99
CA VAL A 879 8.94 -11.32 -32.67
C VAL A 879 8.84 -11.64 -34.17
N ASP A 880 9.98 -11.91 -34.83
CA ASP A 880 10.01 -12.30 -36.24
C ASP A 880 9.15 -13.55 -36.50
N GLU A 881 9.26 -14.58 -35.66
CA GLU A 881 8.46 -15.81 -35.79
C GLU A 881 6.96 -15.56 -35.61
N THR A 882 6.58 -14.68 -34.69
CA THR A 882 5.17 -14.33 -34.43
C THR A 882 4.58 -13.53 -35.58
N VAL A 883 5.32 -12.54 -36.10
CA VAL A 883 4.93 -11.76 -37.28
C VAL A 883 4.79 -12.66 -38.50
N MET A 884 5.74 -13.58 -38.72
CA MET A 884 5.66 -14.55 -39.81
C MET A 884 4.46 -15.48 -39.67
N ALA A 885 4.16 -15.97 -38.46
CA ALA A 885 2.99 -16.80 -38.21
C ALA A 885 1.68 -16.05 -38.55
N LEU A 886 1.54 -14.80 -38.10
CA LEU A 886 0.40 -13.92 -38.38
C LEU A 886 0.24 -13.57 -39.86
N LEU A 887 1.35 -13.45 -40.60
CA LEU A 887 1.34 -13.21 -42.05
C LEU A 887 0.98 -14.48 -42.85
N THR A 888 1.18 -15.67 -42.27
CA THR A 888 0.87 -16.96 -42.91
C THR A 888 -0.50 -17.54 -42.55
N SER A 889 -1.14 -17.05 -41.49
CA SER A 889 -2.53 -17.34 -41.09
C SER A 889 -3.51 -16.41 -41.77
#